data_AF-A0A3D3W086-F1
#
_entry.id   AF-A0A3D3W086-F1
#
_cell.length_a   1.000
_cell.length_b   1.000
_cell.length_c   1.000
_cell.angle_alpha   90.00
_cell.angle_beta   90.00
_cell.angle_gamma   90.00
#
_symmetry.space_group_name_H-M   'P 1'
#
loop_
_entity.id
_entity.type
_entity.pdbx_description
1 polymer ?
#
loop_
_entity_poly.entity_id
_entity_poly.type
_entity_poly.pdbx_seq_one_letter_code
_entity_poly.pdbx_strand_id
1 'polypeptide(L)'
;MPGHLRAWGLWQWRQAGAECVVTAGVMDRIQELRRALQLAEPSAFLVEPRVIRRVIRERHGFVKLSTAIPHTESQIVPSVELRELAHPDELGLADFLQLPEICLLISQPAEDELQHWPVQELLQQVWRRLFHAVLDRELQRKFCGQSERADIQQRIAHLGQVSFDEAHFVLRSELRLVIPESRPEAWREFCAVFLELRFFEPDLLSVWFPSLEDQQRVNQQLEADLPVQQIFQRTMLYGATAPDQASHLQRDEERLVSTRREWFLGAGASPSDRAWLRASRRRERAHDRGNTVGAIVNAMQAARRAVTEDRRQAAMEAARLEIRLLVERLQRAISFTEAEAEEWRVALWELATNAIHGFWNSEKRLLFDLQKVCLDHERVNYKVDLVTWLASRGARPLRRPLQSLREVLMTRHLGSAEARLVYVRLSGAERDRLSNLLHHAAQLSEVQMRNRMRPVLQQTMQDVGLVPQNVPEQTALDKLVDDALDCIVSRGYLTLGYLRDSISRNDLKLPDLTDLRDLWQGDYLLRADDRLALSMDGVYQRGEFYLRWLQTTSSIFFGNRTGRFATLFLLIPFGGALVIVEGVRHLAHLFHRRPAVPEVRVATPAATRSADVEQSATVDPVSVVSSGADSESDSAVVAEGRASEEPKVAAVEGAESPAAEVVLVPQRGAEDALAAMGQQATETASWVLAVGFLLMALIHLSQFRRRFFRFLKSLLRLLRLVIVDFPLQFARLPIVQTIWRHRAMVRFRRVVLIPALLAWPVVRGLPGLLMESPPGWLWYVAGVCISSLALNSRPGRDAQELTTEWLANAWHKLQARVFVALFDLLIEVFRMVLNLIERFLYAVDEWLRFHSEESWLSIVAKAILGVVWSFVSFLIRIYVNLLIEPTFHPVKHFPVVTVAHKMILPGLVLLQGSMVSLLQPYLGRVLAESVTWFNIFFIPGIFGFAVWELKENWRLYVSNRRPRLLPVAVGSHGETVARLLRPGFYSGTIPKIFRRRRRLELQQASFRRFSARRSVHSQLEHVEESVRNFVRRDLIRVLQLCPVWSGTGIRCGRVSSATNSLVVEIECSLLGEQPFRLLFQEQSGWVVAGIDDPGSLRFASADQLRSLQHALEGFYRKCGIDMVREQLAAMFVRSHPYDINSDGLVIWPNGDFSREIVVSLERKRQLRPLPATDAAQAGLVATERQVVMFNESSTIWSDWIQRWEPSVQGLPTACLQPPQMRLLNLPADTGS
;
A
#
# COMPACT_ATOMS: atom_id res chain seq x y z
N MET A 1 -11.59 8.41 62.53
CA MET A 1 -12.91 8.31 61.84
C MET A 1 -12.98 7.00 61.06
N PRO A 2 -13.88 6.05 61.41
CA PRO A 2 -13.99 4.75 60.75
C PRO A 2 -14.84 4.79 59.45
N GLY A 3 -14.61 5.78 58.58
CA GLY A 3 -15.42 6.03 57.38
C GLY A 3 -14.90 5.41 56.08
N HIS A 4 -13.58 5.42 55.86
CA HIS A 4 -13.01 5.14 54.54
C HIS A 4 -12.90 3.65 54.16
N LEU A 5 -12.76 2.74 55.13
CA LEU A 5 -12.66 1.29 54.85
C LEU A 5 -14.00 0.66 54.43
N ARG A 6 -15.15 1.23 54.83
CA ARG A 6 -16.47 0.76 54.36
C ARG A 6 -16.74 1.16 52.91
N ALA A 7 -16.15 2.25 52.42
CA ALA A 7 -16.36 2.72 51.05
C ALA A 7 -15.73 1.80 49.99
N TRP A 8 -14.53 1.27 50.24
CA TRP A 8 -13.88 0.30 49.34
C TRP A 8 -14.62 -1.04 49.30
N GLY A 9 -15.04 -1.56 50.46
CA GLY A 9 -15.87 -2.76 50.52
C GLY A 9 -17.20 -2.61 49.77
N LEU A 10 -17.91 -1.50 49.96
CA LEU A 10 -19.18 -1.23 49.25
C LEU A 10 -19.00 -1.03 47.74
N TRP A 11 -17.82 -0.59 47.28
CA TRP A 11 -17.52 -0.48 45.85
C TRP A 11 -17.22 -1.84 45.22
N GLN A 12 -16.41 -2.68 45.88
CA GLN A 12 -16.15 -4.05 45.44
C GLN A 12 -17.41 -4.93 45.50
N TRP A 13 -18.27 -4.81 46.52
CA TRP A 13 -19.54 -5.55 46.56
C TRP A 13 -20.57 -5.05 45.54
N ARG A 14 -20.53 -3.77 45.13
CA ARG A 14 -21.35 -3.28 44.00
C ARG A 14 -20.80 -3.73 42.63
N GLN A 15 -19.48 -3.83 42.47
CA GLN A 15 -18.89 -4.40 41.25
C GLN A 15 -19.14 -5.90 41.16
N ALA A 16 -18.85 -6.68 42.20
CA ALA A 16 -19.15 -8.11 42.24
C ALA A 16 -20.66 -8.39 42.11
N GLY A 17 -21.52 -7.54 42.70
CA GLY A 17 -22.96 -7.62 42.51
C GLY A 17 -23.41 -7.32 41.07
N ALA A 18 -22.81 -6.31 40.42
CA ALA A 18 -23.07 -6.00 39.02
C ALA A 18 -22.54 -7.09 38.08
N GLU A 19 -21.35 -7.63 38.31
CA GLU A 19 -20.76 -8.74 37.56
C GLU A 19 -21.57 -10.03 37.74
N CYS A 20 -22.05 -10.35 38.95
CA CYS A 20 -22.97 -11.47 39.17
C CYS A 20 -24.32 -11.30 38.46
N VAL A 21 -24.89 -10.08 38.41
CA VAL A 21 -26.16 -9.82 37.70
C VAL A 21 -25.97 -9.87 36.18
N VAL A 22 -24.85 -9.33 35.67
CA VAL A 22 -24.50 -9.39 34.23
C VAL A 22 -24.21 -10.82 33.79
N THR A 23 -23.43 -11.59 34.54
CA THR A 23 -23.14 -13.00 34.21
C THR A 23 -24.39 -13.88 34.28
N ALA A 24 -25.30 -13.66 35.23
CA ALA A 24 -26.60 -14.34 35.27
C ALA A 24 -27.46 -14.04 34.04
N GLY A 25 -27.56 -12.76 33.63
CA GLY A 25 -28.31 -12.36 32.44
C GLY A 25 -27.72 -12.87 31.11
N VAL A 26 -26.38 -12.95 31.00
CA VAL A 26 -25.71 -13.57 29.84
C VAL A 26 -25.96 -15.08 29.80
N MET A 27 -25.92 -15.76 30.94
CA MET A 27 -26.13 -17.22 31.01
C MET A 27 -27.56 -17.63 30.67
N ASP A 28 -28.56 -16.80 31.03
CA ASP A 28 -29.97 -17.01 30.64
C ASP A 28 -30.15 -16.85 29.12
N ARG A 29 -29.60 -15.78 28.52
CA ARG A 29 -29.58 -15.57 27.05
C ARG A 29 -28.94 -16.73 26.29
N ILE A 30 -27.84 -17.30 26.79
CA ILE A 30 -27.20 -18.48 26.16
C ILE A 30 -28.13 -19.70 26.21
N GLN A 31 -28.88 -19.90 27.29
CA GLN A 31 -29.86 -20.99 27.37
C GLN A 31 -31.06 -20.79 26.44
N GLU A 32 -31.55 -19.55 26.30
CA GLU A 32 -32.60 -19.18 25.35
C GLU A 32 -32.17 -19.49 23.90
N LEU A 33 -30.98 -19.02 23.49
CA LEU A 33 -30.41 -19.29 22.17
C LEU A 33 -30.19 -20.80 21.92
N ARG A 34 -29.73 -21.55 22.93
CA ARG A 34 -29.58 -23.02 22.85
C ARG A 34 -30.92 -23.72 22.62
N ARG A 35 -31.98 -23.34 23.33
CA ARG A 35 -33.32 -23.90 23.16
C ARG A 35 -33.89 -23.59 21.78
N ALA A 36 -33.78 -22.33 21.33
CA ALA A 36 -34.25 -21.92 20.02
C ALA A 36 -33.53 -22.66 18.88
N LEU A 37 -32.21 -22.83 18.98
CA LEU A 37 -31.40 -23.58 18.01
C LEU A 37 -31.81 -25.06 17.92
N GLN A 38 -31.94 -25.73 19.07
CA GLN A 38 -32.30 -27.16 19.15
C GLN A 38 -33.73 -27.45 18.66
N LEU A 39 -34.66 -26.51 18.81
CA LEU A 39 -36.01 -26.63 18.25
C LEU A 39 -36.04 -26.54 16.72
N ALA A 40 -35.12 -25.78 16.10
CA ALA A 40 -35.05 -25.63 14.64
C ALA A 40 -34.28 -26.78 13.96
N GLU A 41 -33.16 -27.22 14.55
CA GLU A 41 -32.32 -28.30 14.02
C GLU A 41 -31.68 -29.10 15.18
N PRO A 42 -32.21 -30.29 15.52
CA PRO A 42 -31.71 -31.08 16.66
C PRO A 42 -30.25 -31.50 16.57
N SER A 43 -29.65 -31.49 15.37
CA SER A 43 -28.22 -31.76 15.16
C SER A 43 -27.30 -30.56 15.41
N ALA A 44 -27.85 -29.38 15.73
CA ALA A 44 -27.09 -28.14 15.89
C ALA A 44 -26.82 -27.76 17.36
N PHE A 45 -25.55 -27.58 17.70
CA PHE A 45 -25.09 -27.29 19.07
C PHE A 45 -24.39 -25.94 19.16
N LEU A 46 -24.83 -25.10 20.10
CA LEU A 46 -24.30 -23.76 20.31
C LEU A 46 -23.07 -23.78 21.25
N VAL A 47 -21.88 -23.67 20.67
CA VAL A 47 -20.59 -23.87 21.34
C VAL A 47 -19.73 -22.61 21.37
N GLU A 48 -18.86 -22.49 22.38
CA GLU A 48 -17.94 -21.36 22.48
C GLU A 48 -16.94 -21.33 21.28
N PRO A 49 -16.52 -20.14 20.79
CA PRO A 49 -15.61 -20.02 19.66
C PRO A 49 -14.26 -20.75 19.83
N ARG A 50 -13.81 -21.03 21.06
CA ARG A 50 -12.60 -21.84 21.31
C ARG A 50 -12.78 -23.32 20.92
N VAL A 51 -13.96 -23.88 21.10
CA VAL A 51 -14.26 -25.30 20.81
C VAL A 51 -14.18 -25.56 19.31
N ILE A 52 -14.83 -24.72 18.50
CA ILE A 52 -14.74 -24.78 17.03
C ILE A 52 -13.29 -24.66 16.56
N ARG A 53 -12.56 -23.67 17.10
CA ARG A 53 -11.14 -23.47 16.78
C ARG A 53 -10.25 -24.67 17.14
N ARG A 54 -10.54 -25.35 18.25
CA ARG A 54 -9.86 -26.60 18.66
C ARG A 54 -10.16 -27.76 17.71
N VAL A 55 -11.43 -27.94 17.34
CA VAL A 55 -11.87 -28.96 16.37
C VAL A 55 -11.18 -28.76 15.02
N ILE A 56 -11.21 -27.56 14.44
CA ILE A 56 -10.57 -27.26 13.15
C ILE A 56 -9.05 -27.54 13.21
N ARG A 57 -8.38 -27.13 14.30
CA ARG A 57 -6.95 -27.35 14.49
C ARG A 57 -6.56 -28.83 14.48
N GLU A 58 -7.26 -29.66 15.26
CA GLU A 58 -6.91 -31.08 15.39
C GLU A 58 -7.36 -31.91 14.16
N ARG A 59 -8.51 -31.60 13.52
CA ARG A 59 -8.97 -32.29 12.30
C ARG A 59 -8.09 -32.01 11.07
N HIS A 60 -7.72 -30.75 10.84
CA HIS A 60 -6.97 -30.34 9.64
C HIS A 60 -5.46 -30.21 9.89
N GLY A 61 -4.99 -30.50 11.10
CA GLY A 61 -3.56 -30.56 11.43
C GLY A 61 -2.84 -29.21 11.42
N PHE A 62 -3.55 -28.11 11.72
CA PHE A 62 -2.94 -26.77 11.80
C PHE A 62 -1.87 -26.71 12.89
N VAL A 63 -0.80 -25.97 12.63
CA VAL A 63 0.23 -25.67 13.64
C VAL A 63 -0.42 -24.91 14.80
N LYS A 64 -0.17 -25.32 16.05
CA LYS A 64 -0.82 -24.74 17.24
C LYS A 64 -0.71 -23.22 17.35
N LEU A 65 0.39 -22.65 16.84
CA LEU A 65 0.67 -21.20 16.79
C LEU A 65 0.02 -20.46 15.60
N SER A 66 -0.87 -21.09 14.82
CA SER A 66 -1.63 -20.39 13.77
C SER A 66 -2.71 -19.50 14.41
N THR A 67 -2.71 -18.21 14.06
CA THR A 67 -3.70 -17.19 14.49
C THR A 67 -4.98 -17.21 13.69
N ALA A 68 -4.85 -17.33 12.37
CA ALA A 68 -5.95 -17.35 11.43
C ALA A 68 -6.42 -18.80 11.31
N ILE A 69 -7.42 -19.15 12.13
CA ILE A 69 -8.23 -20.34 11.88
C ILE A 69 -9.39 -19.84 11.01
N PRO A 70 -9.51 -20.32 9.77
CA PRO A 70 -10.61 -19.96 8.89
C PRO A 70 -11.92 -20.63 9.32
N HIS A 71 -13.05 -20.14 8.79
CA HIS A 71 -14.38 -20.77 8.95
C HIS A 71 -14.77 -21.12 10.41
N THR A 72 -14.66 -20.14 11.33
CA THR A 72 -14.95 -20.36 12.76
C THR A 72 -16.40 -20.15 13.17
N GLU A 73 -17.28 -19.74 12.24
CA GLU A 73 -18.68 -19.43 12.53
C GLU A 73 -19.56 -20.69 12.67
N SER A 74 -19.26 -21.72 11.88
CA SER A 74 -19.89 -23.04 11.97
C SER A 74 -18.92 -24.16 11.52
N GLN A 75 -19.17 -25.41 11.92
CA GLN A 75 -18.41 -26.59 11.49
C GLN A 75 -19.27 -27.86 11.47
N ILE A 76 -19.04 -28.73 10.48
CA ILE A 76 -19.71 -30.04 10.33
C ILE A 76 -18.78 -31.15 10.84
N VAL A 77 -19.22 -31.89 11.87
CA VAL A 77 -18.37 -32.85 12.60
C VAL A 77 -19.10 -34.17 12.84
N PRO A 78 -18.53 -35.33 12.45
CA PRO A 78 -19.06 -36.64 12.85
C PRO A 78 -18.98 -36.84 14.37
N SER A 79 -20.00 -37.47 14.96
CA SER A 79 -20.06 -37.64 16.43
C SER A 79 -18.90 -38.44 17.03
N VAL A 80 -18.34 -39.38 16.27
CA VAL A 80 -17.15 -40.16 16.67
C VAL A 80 -15.94 -39.25 16.91
N GLU A 81 -15.71 -38.28 16.03
CA GLU A 81 -14.63 -37.29 16.18
C GLU A 81 -14.95 -36.29 17.29
N LEU A 82 -16.21 -35.83 17.39
CA LEU A 82 -16.63 -34.86 18.39
C LEU A 82 -16.43 -35.38 19.83
N ARG A 83 -16.70 -36.66 20.07
CA ARG A 83 -16.46 -37.34 21.36
C ARG A 83 -14.98 -37.39 21.78
N GLU A 84 -14.04 -37.35 20.83
CA GLU A 84 -12.59 -37.25 21.12
C GLU A 84 -12.12 -35.79 21.33
N LEU A 85 -12.84 -34.81 20.78
CA LEU A 85 -12.41 -33.41 20.65
C LEU A 85 -13.14 -32.41 21.57
N ALA A 86 -14.27 -32.79 22.17
CA ALA A 86 -15.08 -31.94 23.05
C ALA A 86 -15.57 -32.68 24.32
N HIS A 87 -15.98 -31.91 25.32
CA HIS A 87 -16.70 -32.39 26.51
C HIS A 87 -18.22 -32.14 26.38
N PRO A 88 -19.08 -32.93 27.05
CA PRO A 88 -20.54 -32.70 27.04
C PRO A 88 -20.92 -31.29 27.47
N ASP A 89 -20.32 -30.80 28.56
CA ASP A 89 -20.56 -29.47 29.14
C ASP A 89 -20.38 -28.33 28.10
N GLU A 90 -19.37 -28.45 27.23
CA GLU A 90 -19.04 -27.45 26.20
C GLU A 90 -20.13 -27.34 25.11
N LEU A 91 -20.84 -28.45 24.86
CA LEU A 91 -21.98 -28.55 23.95
C LEU A 91 -23.32 -28.22 24.64
N GLY A 92 -23.32 -28.02 25.97
CA GLY A 92 -24.52 -27.84 26.78
C GLY A 92 -25.27 -29.15 27.08
N LEU A 93 -24.58 -30.29 26.99
CA LEU A 93 -25.12 -31.63 27.24
C LEU A 93 -24.62 -32.19 28.57
N ALA A 94 -25.41 -33.06 29.20
CA ALA A 94 -24.97 -33.82 30.39
C ALA A 94 -24.07 -35.01 30.04
N ASP A 95 -24.33 -35.65 28.88
CA ASP A 95 -23.54 -36.78 28.38
C ASP A 95 -23.53 -36.82 26.83
N PHE A 96 -22.98 -37.90 26.27
CA PHE A 96 -22.84 -38.12 24.82
C PHE A 96 -23.73 -39.26 24.28
N LEU A 97 -24.71 -39.74 25.04
CA LEU A 97 -25.52 -40.91 24.70
C LEU A 97 -26.44 -40.66 23.48
N GLN A 98 -26.95 -39.43 23.31
CA GLN A 98 -27.92 -39.07 22.27
C GLN A 98 -27.33 -38.18 21.15
N LEU A 99 -26.01 -38.25 20.88
CA LEU A 99 -25.39 -37.48 19.78
C LEU A 99 -25.80 -38.00 18.39
N PRO A 100 -26.36 -37.16 17.50
CA PRO A 100 -26.62 -37.51 16.09
C PRO A 100 -25.33 -37.84 15.33
N GLU A 101 -25.42 -38.66 14.28
CA GLU A 101 -24.26 -39.14 13.51
C GLU A 101 -23.39 -38.00 12.94
N ILE A 102 -24.04 -36.94 12.44
CA ILE A 102 -23.42 -35.68 12.01
C ILE A 102 -23.93 -34.56 12.91
N CYS A 103 -23.02 -33.82 13.51
CA CYS A 103 -23.29 -32.68 14.38
C CYS A 103 -22.88 -31.36 13.70
N LEU A 104 -23.73 -30.34 13.81
CA LEU A 104 -23.44 -28.98 13.38
C LEU A 104 -23.01 -28.15 14.59
N LEU A 105 -21.74 -27.73 14.63
CA LEU A 105 -21.27 -26.82 15.66
C LEU A 105 -21.51 -25.39 15.20
N ILE A 106 -22.27 -24.62 15.99
CA ILE A 106 -22.56 -23.20 15.72
C ILE A 106 -21.85 -22.35 16.76
N SER A 107 -21.09 -21.35 16.33
CA SER A 107 -20.41 -20.43 17.25
C SER A 107 -21.44 -19.63 18.05
N GLN A 108 -21.24 -19.57 19.36
CA GLN A 108 -21.88 -18.57 20.23
C GLN A 108 -21.53 -17.14 19.76
N PRO A 109 -22.42 -16.15 19.96
CA PRO A 109 -22.06 -14.73 19.90
C PRO A 109 -20.94 -14.41 20.90
N ALA A 110 -20.20 -13.33 20.66
CA ALA A 110 -19.15 -12.89 21.56
C ALA A 110 -19.72 -12.32 22.88
N GLU A 111 -18.91 -12.29 23.94
CA GLU A 111 -19.38 -11.89 25.28
C GLU A 111 -19.86 -10.44 25.32
N ASP A 112 -19.24 -9.55 24.54
CA ASP A 112 -19.67 -8.17 24.35
C ASP A 112 -20.97 -8.04 23.55
N GLU A 113 -21.17 -8.88 22.52
CA GLU A 113 -22.45 -8.98 21.79
C GLU A 113 -23.57 -9.44 22.74
N LEU A 114 -23.35 -10.50 23.51
CA LEU A 114 -24.34 -11.06 24.45
C LEU A 114 -24.77 -10.06 25.53
N GLN A 115 -23.88 -9.16 25.96
CA GLN A 115 -24.17 -8.11 26.95
C GLN A 115 -24.95 -6.92 26.35
N HIS A 116 -24.59 -6.47 25.14
CA HIS A 116 -25.05 -5.17 24.61
C HIS A 116 -26.15 -5.27 23.55
N TRP A 117 -26.27 -6.39 22.84
CA TRP A 117 -27.21 -6.50 21.72
C TRP A 117 -28.63 -6.89 22.20
N PRO A 118 -29.69 -6.46 21.47
CA PRO A 118 -31.03 -7.00 21.63
C PRO A 118 -31.09 -8.51 21.34
N VAL A 119 -31.95 -9.24 22.05
CA VAL A 119 -32.14 -10.70 21.86
C VAL A 119 -32.54 -11.04 20.42
N GLN A 120 -33.30 -10.17 19.74
CA GLN A 120 -33.67 -10.36 18.34
C GLN A 120 -32.47 -10.33 17.38
N GLU A 121 -31.51 -9.42 17.59
CA GLU A 121 -30.28 -9.37 16.78
C GLU A 121 -29.41 -10.62 17.02
N LEU A 122 -29.36 -11.10 18.28
CA LEU A 122 -28.66 -12.35 18.63
C LEU A 122 -29.34 -13.58 18.00
N LEU A 123 -30.68 -13.68 18.02
CA LEU A 123 -31.44 -14.73 17.36
C LEU A 123 -31.20 -14.73 15.84
N GLN A 124 -31.25 -13.56 15.20
CA GLN A 124 -30.97 -13.42 13.77
C GLN A 124 -29.51 -13.80 13.42
N GLN A 125 -28.54 -13.45 14.27
CA GLN A 125 -27.13 -13.82 14.08
C GLN A 125 -26.93 -15.35 14.19
N VAL A 126 -27.57 -16.01 15.15
CA VAL A 126 -27.51 -17.49 15.31
C VAL A 126 -28.28 -18.18 14.17
N TRP A 127 -29.44 -17.66 13.76
CA TRP A 127 -30.19 -18.18 12.60
C TRP A 127 -29.34 -18.14 11.33
N ARG A 128 -28.68 -17.02 11.05
CA ARG A 128 -27.76 -16.85 9.90
C ARG A 128 -26.66 -17.93 9.90
N ARG A 129 -26.01 -18.17 11.05
CA ARG A 129 -24.98 -19.21 11.19
C ARG A 129 -25.54 -20.63 11.03
N LEU A 130 -26.75 -20.90 11.54
CA LEU A 130 -27.43 -22.19 11.34
C LEU A 130 -27.78 -22.43 9.86
N PHE A 131 -28.38 -21.43 9.20
CA PHE A 131 -28.76 -21.50 7.79
C PHE A 131 -27.54 -21.83 6.91
N HIS A 132 -26.43 -21.14 7.13
CA HIS A 132 -25.14 -21.43 6.48
C HIS A 132 -24.69 -22.88 6.73
N ALA A 133 -24.64 -23.34 7.98
CA ALA A 133 -24.18 -24.68 8.33
C ALA A 133 -25.05 -25.80 7.72
N VAL A 134 -26.36 -25.56 7.61
CA VAL A 134 -27.30 -26.48 6.97
C VAL A 134 -27.14 -26.51 5.45
N LEU A 135 -26.85 -25.36 4.81
CA LEU A 135 -26.53 -25.31 3.38
C LEU A 135 -25.26 -26.12 3.06
N ASP A 136 -24.17 -25.93 3.80
CA ASP A 136 -22.93 -26.70 3.60
C ASP A 136 -23.18 -28.20 3.82
N ARG A 137 -24.01 -28.59 4.80
CA ARG A 137 -24.38 -30.00 5.02
C ARG A 137 -25.08 -30.62 3.82
N GLU A 138 -26.07 -29.95 3.23
CA GLU A 138 -26.77 -30.51 2.05
C GLU A 138 -25.89 -30.48 0.80
N LEU A 139 -25.02 -29.46 0.64
CA LEU A 139 -24.03 -29.39 -0.43
C LEU A 139 -22.99 -30.52 -0.32
N GLN A 140 -22.46 -30.79 0.87
CA GLN A 140 -21.52 -31.89 1.14
C GLN A 140 -22.18 -33.27 0.90
N ARG A 141 -23.47 -33.42 1.18
CA ARG A 141 -24.23 -34.64 0.86
C ARG A 141 -24.43 -34.84 -0.64
N LYS A 142 -24.74 -33.76 -1.37
CA LYS A 142 -24.98 -33.78 -2.81
C LYS A 142 -23.70 -34.02 -3.61
N PHE A 143 -22.62 -33.33 -3.26
CA PHE A 143 -21.33 -33.41 -3.93
C PHE A 143 -20.40 -34.33 -3.12
N CYS A 144 -20.62 -35.64 -3.23
CA CYS A 144 -19.77 -36.65 -2.58
C CYS A 144 -19.39 -37.78 -3.54
N GLY A 145 -18.20 -38.37 -3.34
CA GLY A 145 -17.69 -39.48 -4.16
C GLY A 145 -16.73 -39.06 -5.26
N GLN A 146 -16.51 -39.95 -6.24
CA GLN A 146 -15.43 -39.81 -7.22
C GLN A 146 -15.68 -38.71 -8.28
N SER A 147 -16.95 -38.39 -8.57
CA SER A 147 -17.33 -37.38 -9.58
C SER A 147 -17.35 -35.94 -9.05
N GLU A 148 -17.21 -35.73 -7.73
CA GLU A 148 -17.35 -34.41 -7.04
C GLU A 148 -16.66 -33.26 -7.79
N ARG A 149 -15.42 -33.48 -8.23
CA ARG A 149 -14.62 -32.47 -8.94
C ARG A 149 -15.17 -32.13 -10.33
N ALA A 150 -15.58 -33.14 -11.10
CA ALA A 150 -16.08 -32.95 -12.45
C ALA A 150 -17.45 -32.25 -12.43
N ASP A 151 -18.33 -32.67 -11.53
CA ASP A 151 -19.66 -32.07 -11.35
C ASP A 151 -19.56 -30.60 -10.91
N ILE A 152 -18.68 -30.29 -9.95
CA ILE A 152 -18.42 -28.92 -9.51
C ILE A 152 -17.76 -28.09 -10.62
N GLN A 153 -16.79 -28.64 -11.35
CA GLN A 153 -16.15 -27.90 -12.45
C GLN A 153 -17.14 -27.62 -13.60
N GLN A 154 -18.10 -28.51 -13.86
CA GLN A 154 -19.20 -28.25 -14.79
C GLN A 154 -20.09 -27.09 -14.32
N ARG A 155 -20.36 -26.98 -13.01
CA ARG A 155 -21.09 -25.84 -12.43
C ARG A 155 -20.29 -24.54 -12.48
N ILE A 156 -18.98 -24.58 -12.23
CA ILE A 156 -18.07 -23.44 -12.41
C ILE A 156 -18.05 -22.98 -13.86
N ALA A 157 -18.00 -23.91 -14.83
CA ALA A 157 -18.05 -23.58 -16.26
C ALA A 157 -19.39 -22.93 -16.67
N HIS A 158 -20.52 -23.30 -16.04
CA HIS A 158 -21.81 -22.68 -16.30
C HIS A 158 -21.98 -21.29 -15.67
N LEU A 159 -21.38 -21.07 -14.49
CA LEU A 159 -21.31 -19.78 -13.81
C LEU A 159 -20.36 -18.80 -14.52
N GLY A 160 -19.24 -19.33 -15.03
CA GLY A 160 -18.13 -18.58 -15.61
C GLY A 160 -16.88 -18.65 -14.72
N GLN A 161 -15.78 -19.17 -15.29
CA GLN A 161 -14.51 -19.35 -14.57
C GLN A 161 -14.00 -18.04 -13.96
N VAL A 162 -14.08 -16.94 -14.72
CA VAL A 162 -13.64 -15.59 -14.29
C VAL A 162 -14.35 -15.16 -13.01
N SER A 163 -15.67 -15.31 -12.94
CA SER A 163 -16.47 -14.89 -11.78
C SER A 163 -16.28 -15.83 -10.58
N PHE A 164 -16.08 -17.12 -10.82
CA PHE A 164 -15.75 -18.06 -9.73
C PHE A 164 -14.34 -17.82 -9.17
N ASP A 165 -13.37 -17.44 -9.98
CA ASP A 165 -12.03 -17.07 -9.52
C ASP A 165 -12.04 -15.84 -8.62
N GLU A 166 -12.92 -14.87 -8.87
CA GLU A 166 -13.20 -13.80 -7.91
C GLU A 166 -13.77 -14.35 -6.61
N ALA A 167 -14.82 -15.16 -6.67
CA ALA A 167 -15.45 -15.71 -5.48
C ALA A 167 -14.44 -16.48 -4.61
N HIS A 168 -13.66 -17.37 -5.22
CA HIS A 168 -12.59 -18.12 -4.58
C HIS A 168 -11.53 -17.18 -3.98
N PHE A 169 -11.10 -16.14 -4.71
CA PHE A 169 -10.19 -15.12 -4.19
C PHE A 169 -10.75 -14.41 -2.95
N VAL A 170 -12.02 -13.99 -2.99
CA VAL A 170 -12.70 -13.26 -1.90
C VAL A 170 -12.75 -14.13 -0.65
N LEU A 171 -13.24 -15.37 -0.78
CA LEU A 171 -13.34 -16.34 0.32
C LEU A 171 -11.97 -16.67 0.92
N ARG A 172 -10.94 -16.85 0.09
CA ARG A 172 -9.55 -16.99 0.55
C ARG A 172 -9.07 -15.75 1.31
N SER A 173 -9.38 -14.55 0.80
CA SER A 173 -8.91 -13.28 1.38
C SER A 173 -9.54 -12.94 2.73
N GLU A 174 -10.80 -13.35 2.95
CA GLU A 174 -11.54 -13.17 4.21
C GLU A 174 -11.51 -14.41 5.12
N LEU A 175 -10.64 -15.39 4.82
CA LEU A 175 -10.40 -16.58 5.66
C LEU A 175 -11.67 -17.44 5.88
N ARG A 176 -12.46 -17.60 4.82
CA ARG A 176 -13.62 -18.49 4.79
C ARG A 176 -13.27 -19.95 4.43
N LEU A 177 -12.07 -20.20 3.90
CA LEU A 177 -11.64 -21.53 3.46
C LEU A 177 -10.57 -22.15 4.38
N VAL A 178 -10.82 -23.38 4.83
CA VAL A 178 -9.92 -24.25 5.60
C VAL A 178 -8.78 -24.79 4.75
N ILE A 179 -9.05 -25.18 3.50
CA ILE A 179 -8.02 -25.48 2.50
C ILE A 179 -8.09 -24.40 1.40
N PRO A 180 -7.28 -23.31 1.48
CA PRO A 180 -7.39 -22.14 0.63
C PRO A 180 -7.36 -22.37 -0.88
N GLU A 181 -6.77 -23.47 -1.35
CA GLU A 181 -6.64 -23.81 -2.78
C GLU A 181 -7.67 -24.88 -3.23
N SER A 182 -8.55 -25.34 -2.34
CA SER A 182 -9.55 -26.37 -2.65
C SER A 182 -10.73 -25.80 -3.43
N ARG A 183 -10.78 -26.06 -4.73
CA ARG A 183 -11.90 -25.68 -5.61
C ARG A 183 -13.26 -26.23 -5.14
N PRO A 184 -13.42 -27.50 -4.72
CA PRO A 184 -14.70 -28.01 -4.21
C PRO A 184 -15.18 -27.34 -2.93
N GLU A 185 -14.26 -27.05 -2.00
CA GLU A 185 -14.56 -26.33 -0.76
C GLU A 185 -14.96 -24.88 -1.07
N ALA A 186 -14.20 -24.21 -1.95
CA ALA A 186 -14.52 -22.86 -2.41
C ALA A 186 -15.88 -22.77 -3.11
N TRP A 187 -16.31 -23.81 -3.84
CA TRP A 187 -17.64 -23.87 -4.45
C TRP A 187 -18.74 -24.00 -3.39
N ARG A 188 -18.61 -24.93 -2.43
CA ARG A 188 -19.61 -25.10 -1.37
C ARG A 188 -19.74 -23.85 -0.50
N GLU A 189 -18.61 -23.27 -0.11
CA GLU A 189 -18.55 -22.02 0.66
C GLU A 189 -19.14 -20.85 -0.14
N PHE A 190 -18.84 -20.73 -1.44
CA PHE A 190 -19.44 -19.71 -2.30
C PHE A 190 -20.97 -19.82 -2.32
N CYS A 191 -21.52 -21.01 -2.52
CA CYS A 191 -22.96 -21.26 -2.49
C CYS A 191 -23.56 -20.88 -1.13
N ALA A 192 -22.92 -21.26 -0.03
CA ALA A 192 -23.40 -20.95 1.33
C ALA A 192 -23.38 -19.44 1.61
N VAL A 193 -22.26 -18.74 1.37
CA VAL A 193 -22.12 -17.29 1.57
C VAL A 193 -23.03 -16.48 0.63
N PHE A 194 -23.14 -16.87 -0.64
CA PHE A 194 -24.00 -16.17 -1.60
C PHE A 194 -25.48 -16.24 -1.17
N LEU A 195 -25.96 -17.43 -0.78
CA LEU A 195 -27.34 -17.60 -0.31
C LEU A 195 -27.56 -16.93 1.06
N GLU A 196 -26.60 -17.00 1.99
CA GLU A 196 -26.64 -16.27 3.26
C GLU A 196 -26.82 -14.77 3.03
N LEU A 197 -25.96 -14.14 2.21
CA LEU A 197 -26.08 -12.72 1.89
C LEU A 197 -27.41 -12.42 1.18
N ARG A 198 -27.87 -13.27 0.26
CA ARG A 198 -29.15 -13.09 -0.44
C ARG A 198 -30.35 -12.94 0.50
N PHE A 199 -30.43 -13.75 1.56
CA PHE A 199 -31.57 -13.72 2.49
C PHE A 199 -31.43 -12.71 3.63
N PHE A 200 -30.20 -12.47 4.12
CA PHE A 200 -29.98 -11.63 5.31
C PHE A 200 -29.46 -10.22 4.99
N GLU A 201 -28.65 -10.02 3.95
CA GLU A 201 -27.98 -8.75 3.63
C GLU A 201 -27.75 -8.55 2.11
N PRO A 202 -28.80 -8.47 1.27
CA PRO A 202 -28.68 -8.56 -0.19
C PRO A 202 -27.82 -7.45 -0.84
N ASP A 203 -27.80 -6.23 -0.25
CA ASP A 203 -26.94 -5.10 -0.67
C ASP A 203 -25.44 -5.49 -0.71
N LEU A 204 -25.02 -6.41 0.17
CA LEU A 204 -23.63 -6.83 0.29
C LEU A 204 -23.17 -7.81 -0.80
N LEU A 205 -24.07 -8.41 -1.58
CA LEU A 205 -23.68 -9.25 -2.73
C LEU A 205 -22.79 -8.46 -3.71
N SER A 206 -23.12 -7.19 -3.98
CA SER A 206 -22.34 -6.27 -4.81
C SER A 206 -20.96 -5.89 -4.24
N VAL A 207 -20.70 -6.22 -2.97
CA VAL A 207 -19.48 -5.88 -2.21
C VAL A 207 -18.59 -7.11 -2.01
N TRP A 208 -19.20 -8.29 -1.94
CA TRP A 208 -18.51 -9.57 -1.86
C TRP A 208 -18.17 -10.14 -3.25
N PHE A 209 -19.12 -10.13 -4.19
CA PHE A 209 -18.97 -10.72 -5.52
C PHE A 209 -19.35 -9.72 -6.63
N PRO A 210 -18.64 -8.57 -6.76
CA PRO A 210 -18.96 -7.54 -7.74
C PRO A 210 -18.97 -8.00 -9.21
N SER A 211 -18.30 -9.10 -9.57
CA SER A 211 -18.34 -9.68 -10.92
C SER A 211 -19.64 -10.44 -11.26
N LEU A 212 -20.51 -10.69 -10.28
CA LEU A 212 -21.79 -11.40 -10.46
C LEU A 212 -22.96 -10.40 -10.59
N GLU A 213 -23.00 -9.67 -11.70
CA GLU A 213 -24.06 -8.69 -11.98
C GLU A 213 -25.44 -9.37 -12.18
N ASP A 214 -25.50 -10.50 -12.92
CA ASP A 214 -26.73 -11.27 -13.12
C ASP A 214 -27.00 -12.23 -11.95
N GLN A 215 -27.50 -11.65 -10.85
CA GLN A 215 -27.91 -12.41 -9.67
C GLN A 215 -29.06 -13.41 -9.97
N GLN A 216 -29.90 -13.15 -10.98
CA GLN A 216 -31.04 -14.02 -11.30
C GLN A 216 -30.57 -15.36 -11.88
N ARG A 217 -29.60 -15.34 -12.80
CA ARG A 217 -28.98 -16.56 -13.33
C ARG A 217 -28.26 -17.37 -12.26
N VAL A 218 -27.53 -16.70 -11.36
CA VAL A 218 -26.87 -17.39 -10.21
C VAL A 218 -27.93 -18.04 -9.31
N ASN A 219 -29.02 -17.34 -9.00
CA ASN A 219 -30.13 -17.89 -8.22
C ASN A 219 -30.74 -19.14 -8.86
N GLN A 220 -31.02 -19.11 -10.17
CA GLN A 220 -31.55 -20.27 -10.90
C GLN A 220 -30.61 -21.47 -10.84
N GLN A 221 -29.30 -21.25 -10.98
CA GLN A 221 -28.29 -22.32 -10.88
C GLN A 221 -28.23 -22.94 -9.48
N LEU A 222 -28.28 -22.11 -8.41
CA LEU A 222 -28.24 -22.60 -7.03
C LEU A 222 -29.54 -23.28 -6.59
N GLU A 223 -30.69 -22.81 -7.07
CA GLU A 223 -32.01 -23.40 -6.77
C GLU A 223 -32.29 -24.68 -7.55
N ALA A 224 -31.68 -24.85 -8.73
CA ALA A 224 -31.61 -26.16 -9.39
C ALA A 224 -30.80 -27.18 -8.56
N ASP A 225 -29.88 -26.71 -7.71
CA ASP A 225 -29.03 -27.59 -6.91
C ASP A 225 -29.51 -27.86 -5.48
N LEU A 226 -30.28 -26.96 -4.86
CA LEU A 226 -30.78 -27.03 -3.48
C LEU A 226 -32.22 -26.50 -3.34
N PRO A 227 -33.07 -27.07 -2.45
CA PRO A 227 -34.41 -26.53 -2.15
C PRO A 227 -34.32 -25.32 -1.19
N VAL A 228 -33.69 -24.22 -1.63
CA VAL A 228 -33.20 -23.15 -0.75
C VAL A 228 -34.30 -22.51 0.11
N GLN A 229 -35.48 -22.22 -0.45
CA GLN A 229 -36.60 -21.61 0.26
C GLN A 229 -37.07 -22.48 1.43
N GLN A 230 -37.10 -23.81 1.26
CA GLN A 230 -37.47 -24.76 2.31
C GLN A 230 -36.40 -24.81 3.41
N ILE A 231 -35.11 -24.71 3.03
CA ILE A 231 -33.99 -24.65 3.97
C ILE A 231 -34.05 -23.36 4.80
N PHE A 232 -34.39 -22.23 4.20
CA PHE A 232 -34.53 -20.95 4.90
C PHE A 232 -35.69 -20.99 5.91
N GLN A 233 -36.86 -21.50 5.50
CA GLN A 233 -38.03 -21.63 6.38
C GLN A 233 -37.79 -22.60 7.54
N ARG A 234 -37.20 -23.77 7.31
CA ARG A 234 -36.98 -24.78 8.38
C ARG A 234 -35.91 -24.39 9.40
N THR A 235 -35.00 -23.46 9.04
CA THR A 235 -33.91 -23.02 9.93
C THR A 235 -34.28 -21.78 10.76
N MET A 236 -35.44 -21.18 10.52
CA MET A 236 -35.93 -20.02 11.26
C MET A 236 -36.11 -20.36 12.74
N LEU A 237 -35.37 -19.65 13.61
CA LEU A 237 -35.41 -19.87 15.05
C LEU A 237 -36.74 -19.40 15.65
N TYR A 238 -37.25 -20.14 16.63
CA TYR A 238 -38.46 -19.74 17.35
C TYR A 238 -38.29 -18.36 18.00
N GLY A 239 -39.23 -17.45 17.71
CA GLY A 239 -39.21 -16.09 18.24
C GLY A 239 -38.35 -15.09 17.47
N ALA A 240 -37.61 -15.50 16.43
CA ALA A 240 -36.87 -14.59 15.56
C ALA A 240 -37.80 -13.80 14.61
N THR A 241 -37.55 -12.50 14.46
CA THR A 241 -38.20 -11.69 13.41
C THR A 241 -37.61 -11.97 12.02
N ALA A 242 -38.37 -11.68 10.96
CA ALA A 242 -37.86 -11.68 9.59
C ALA A 242 -36.63 -10.74 9.48
N PRO A 243 -35.62 -11.09 8.66
CA PRO A 243 -34.42 -10.26 8.54
C PRO A 243 -34.77 -8.91 7.91
N ASP A 244 -34.24 -7.83 8.49
CA ASP A 244 -34.36 -6.50 7.87
C ASP A 244 -33.57 -6.47 6.54
N GLN A 245 -34.28 -6.20 5.45
CA GLN A 245 -33.74 -6.13 4.09
C GLN A 245 -33.38 -4.70 3.66
N ALA A 246 -33.51 -3.69 4.54
CA ALA A 246 -33.06 -2.33 4.26
C ALA A 246 -31.57 -2.30 3.91
N SER A 247 -31.23 -1.58 2.84
CA SER A 247 -29.84 -1.44 2.39
C SER A 247 -28.98 -0.76 3.46
N HIS A 248 -27.68 -1.05 3.44
CA HIS A 248 -26.77 -0.47 4.43
C HIS A 248 -26.63 1.05 4.23
N LEU A 249 -26.90 1.54 3.01
CA LEU A 249 -27.02 2.96 2.70
C LEU A 249 -28.25 3.59 3.37
N GLN A 250 -29.44 2.99 3.26
CA GLN A 250 -30.66 3.48 3.92
C GLN A 250 -30.48 3.55 5.45
N ARG A 251 -29.92 2.49 6.07
CA ARG A 251 -29.64 2.46 7.53
C ARG A 251 -28.67 3.57 7.95
N ASP A 252 -27.61 3.82 7.18
CA ASP A 252 -26.70 4.94 7.42
C ASP A 252 -27.45 6.27 7.28
N GLU A 253 -28.26 6.47 6.23
CA GLU A 253 -29.02 7.70 5.98
C GLU A 253 -30.06 8.01 7.05
N GLU A 254 -30.82 7.01 7.51
CA GLU A 254 -31.75 7.14 8.63
C GLU A 254 -31.02 7.61 9.89
N ARG A 255 -29.82 7.06 10.15
CA ARG A 255 -28.96 7.50 11.26
C ARG A 255 -28.43 8.92 11.07
N LEU A 256 -28.18 9.38 9.83
CA LEU A 256 -27.87 10.79 9.56
C LEU A 256 -29.05 11.69 9.87
N VAL A 257 -30.25 11.32 9.42
CA VAL A 257 -31.48 12.08 9.63
C VAL A 257 -31.82 12.14 11.12
N SER A 258 -31.66 11.04 11.87
CA SER A 258 -31.83 11.04 13.34
C SER A 258 -30.82 11.98 14.00
N THR A 259 -29.54 11.87 13.65
CA THR A 259 -28.46 12.73 14.19
C THR A 259 -28.69 14.21 13.85
N ARG A 260 -29.19 14.51 12.63
CA ARG A 260 -29.54 15.87 12.19
C ARG A 260 -30.71 16.42 13.02
N ARG A 261 -31.77 15.61 13.24
CA ARG A 261 -32.91 15.95 14.11
C ARG A 261 -32.47 16.17 15.57
N GLU A 262 -31.61 15.31 16.11
CA GLU A 262 -31.00 15.46 17.45
C GLU A 262 -30.25 16.79 17.60
N TRP A 263 -29.55 17.28 16.56
CA TRP A 263 -28.95 18.62 16.61
C TRP A 263 -29.97 19.74 16.57
N PHE A 264 -31.04 19.64 15.77
CA PHE A 264 -32.09 20.67 15.76
C PHE A 264 -32.84 20.75 17.11
N LEU A 265 -33.09 19.60 17.76
CA LEU A 265 -33.77 19.52 19.05
C LEU A 265 -32.84 19.85 20.23
N GLY A 266 -31.64 19.26 20.27
CA GLY A 266 -30.69 19.38 21.36
C GLY A 266 -29.85 20.67 21.33
N ALA A 267 -29.68 21.31 20.17
CA ALA A 267 -28.98 22.58 20.07
C ALA A 267 -29.93 23.77 20.31
N GLY A 268 -30.62 23.74 21.46
CA GLY A 268 -31.45 24.80 22.03
C GLY A 268 -30.65 26.06 22.37
N ALA A 269 -30.21 26.76 21.34
CA ALA A 269 -29.62 28.09 21.47
C ALA A 269 -30.76 29.07 21.80
N SER A 270 -30.94 29.38 23.08
CA SER A 270 -32.02 30.24 23.57
C SER A 270 -32.21 31.47 22.67
N PRO A 271 -33.43 31.71 22.17
CA PRO A 271 -33.75 32.91 21.40
C PRO A 271 -33.33 34.16 22.17
N SER A 272 -32.67 35.10 21.50
CA SER A 272 -32.11 36.27 22.17
C SER A 272 -31.88 37.40 21.19
N ASP A 273 -32.60 38.50 21.38
CA ASP A 273 -32.46 39.73 20.59
C ASP A 273 -31.03 40.26 20.55
N ARG A 274 -30.31 40.20 21.68
CA ARG A 274 -28.89 40.57 21.74
C ARG A 274 -28.01 39.63 20.91
N ALA A 275 -28.38 38.36 20.74
CA ALA A 275 -27.65 37.43 19.86
C ALA A 275 -28.03 37.63 18.38
N TRP A 276 -29.32 37.82 18.08
CA TRP A 276 -29.82 38.17 16.75
C TRP A 276 -29.15 39.44 16.22
N LEU A 277 -29.22 40.56 16.97
CA LEU A 277 -28.56 41.83 16.60
C LEU A 277 -27.05 41.69 16.34
N ARG A 278 -26.36 40.86 17.13
CA ARG A 278 -24.93 40.59 16.94
C ARG A 278 -24.65 39.77 15.67
N ALA A 279 -25.54 38.84 15.31
CA ALA A 279 -25.44 38.08 14.08
C ALA A 279 -25.75 38.95 12.86
N SER A 280 -26.83 39.74 12.87
CA SER A 280 -27.18 40.69 11.80
C SER A 280 -26.07 41.70 11.52
N ARG A 281 -25.50 42.34 12.57
CA ARG A 281 -24.34 43.24 12.42
C ARG A 281 -23.07 42.55 11.92
N ARG A 282 -22.93 41.23 12.11
CA ARG A 282 -21.83 40.45 11.53
C ARG A 282 -22.10 40.07 10.07
N ARG A 283 -23.37 39.87 9.68
CA ARG A 283 -23.79 39.70 8.29
C ARG A 283 -23.44 40.96 7.48
N GLU A 284 -23.89 42.13 7.92
CA GLU A 284 -23.62 43.43 7.29
C GLU A 284 -22.12 43.63 7.06
N ARG A 285 -21.31 43.57 8.12
CA ARG A 285 -19.84 43.69 8.02
C ARG A 285 -19.18 42.62 7.15
N ALA A 286 -19.81 41.46 6.92
CA ALA A 286 -19.29 40.44 6.02
C ALA A 286 -19.66 40.78 4.57
N HIS A 287 -20.89 41.21 4.33
CA HIS A 287 -21.37 41.73 3.05
C HIS A 287 -20.53 42.92 2.58
N ASP A 288 -20.35 43.95 3.43
CA ASP A 288 -19.54 45.15 3.15
C ASP A 288 -18.07 44.83 2.80
N ARG A 289 -17.58 43.65 3.20
CA ARG A 289 -16.21 43.16 2.93
C ARG A 289 -16.13 42.18 1.76
N GLY A 290 -17.22 41.99 1.01
CA GLY A 290 -17.32 41.01 -0.08
C GLY A 290 -17.29 39.54 0.36
N ASN A 291 -17.45 39.26 1.66
CA ASN A 291 -17.43 37.93 2.24
C ASN A 291 -18.84 37.33 2.30
N THR A 292 -19.38 37.00 1.13
CA THR A 292 -20.74 36.47 0.93
C THR A 292 -21.02 35.23 1.79
N VAL A 293 -20.08 34.28 1.91
CA VAL A 293 -20.22 33.09 2.77
C VAL A 293 -20.27 33.47 4.25
N GLY A 294 -19.46 34.45 4.65
CA GLY A 294 -19.56 35.08 5.97
C GLY A 294 -20.95 35.67 6.21
N ALA A 295 -21.53 36.35 5.21
CA ALA A 295 -22.87 36.90 5.29
C ALA A 295 -23.93 35.79 5.42
N ILE A 296 -23.94 34.79 4.52
CA ILE A 296 -24.84 33.62 4.56
C ILE A 296 -24.83 32.94 5.94
N VAL A 297 -23.65 32.61 6.47
CA VAL A 297 -23.51 31.93 7.77
C VAL A 297 -24.04 32.80 8.92
N ASN A 298 -23.75 34.12 8.91
CA ASN A 298 -24.26 35.01 9.96
C ASN A 298 -25.77 35.27 9.83
N ALA A 299 -26.33 35.28 8.62
CA ALA A 299 -27.78 35.36 8.38
C ALA A 299 -28.51 34.11 8.89
N MET A 300 -28.00 32.91 8.58
CA MET A 300 -28.52 31.65 9.14
C MET A 300 -28.39 31.60 10.68
N GLN A 301 -27.30 32.12 11.25
CA GLN A 301 -27.18 32.28 12.71
C GLN A 301 -28.15 33.31 13.29
N ALA A 302 -28.47 34.38 12.57
CA ALA A 302 -29.48 35.35 12.99
C ALA A 302 -30.86 34.68 13.00
N ALA A 303 -31.27 34.00 11.92
CA ALA A 303 -32.54 33.27 11.85
C ALA A 303 -32.72 32.30 13.04
N ARG A 304 -31.69 31.50 13.35
CA ARG A 304 -31.72 30.58 14.51
C ARG A 304 -31.77 31.27 15.89
N ARG A 305 -31.41 32.56 16.00
CA ARG A 305 -31.43 33.34 17.25
C ARG A 305 -32.65 34.27 17.37
N ALA A 306 -33.47 34.37 16.34
CA ALA A 306 -34.64 35.24 16.29
C ALA A 306 -35.70 34.84 17.33
N VAL A 307 -36.22 35.85 18.04
CA VAL A 307 -37.29 35.68 19.05
C VAL A 307 -38.68 35.67 18.40
N THR A 308 -38.89 36.46 17.34
CA THR A 308 -40.17 36.53 16.60
C THR A 308 -40.06 35.86 15.23
N GLU A 309 -41.21 35.49 14.65
CA GLU A 309 -41.29 34.90 13.31
C GLU A 309 -40.77 35.86 12.24
N ASP A 310 -41.21 37.13 12.25
CA ASP A 310 -40.82 38.14 11.26
C ASP A 310 -39.29 38.35 11.22
N ARG A 311 -38.64 38.36 12.39
CA ARG A 311 -37.17 38.47 12.50
C ARG A 311 -36.43 37.21 12.04
N ARG A 312 -37.11 36.06 12.01
CA ARG A 312 -36.60 34.81 11.44
C ARG A 312 -36.75 34.83 9.93
N GLN A 313 -37.93 35.17 9.43
CA GLN A 313 -38.23 35.30 8.00
C GLN A 313 -37.30 36.32 7.33
N ALA A 314 -37.18 37.53 7.87
CA ALA A 314 -36.26 38.56 7.35
C ALA A 314 -34.79 38.10 7.33
N ALA A 315 -34.35 37.32 8.33
CA ALA A 315 -33.00 36.76 8.35
C ALA A 315 -32.81 35.60 7.35
N MET A 316 -33.86 34.81 7.09
CA MET A 316 -33.87 33.77 6.06
C MET A 316 -33.89 34.36 4.65
N GLU A 317 -34.66 35.43 4.42
CA GLU A 317 -34.65 36.19 3.16
C GLU A 317 -33.29 36.83 2.89
N ALA A 318 -32.67 37.45 3.90
CA ALA A 318 -31.30 37.92 3.80
C ALA A 318 -30.33 36.78 3.43
N ALA A 319 -30.47 35.58 3.99
CA ALA A 319 -29.66 34.44 3.60
C ALA A 319 -29.90 33.99 2.13
N ARG A 320 -31.15 34.01 1.65
CA ARG A 320 -31.49 33.71 0.24
C ARG A 320 -30.87 34.72 -0.73
N LEU A 321 -30.89 36.01 -0.39
CA LEU A 321 -30.29 37.07 -1.21
C LEU A 321 -28.77 36.89 -1.33
N GLU A 322 -28.07 36.58 -0.24
CA GLU A 322 -26.61 36.33 -0.27
C GLU A 322 -26.27 35.03 -1.03
N ILE A 323 -27.11 33.98 -0.94
CA ILE A 323 -26.95 32.77 -1.76
C ILE A 323 -27.14 33.08 -3.25
N ARG A 324 -28.17 33.85 -3.62
CA ARG A 324 -28.40 34.29 -5.00
C ARG A 324 -27.19 35.05 -5.53
N LEU A 325 -26.66 36.01 -4.76
CA LEU A 325 -25.44 36.74 -5.11
C LEU A 325 -24.24 35.82 -5.32
N LEU A 326 -24.06 34.79 -4.46
CA LEU A 326 -22.98 33.81 -4.63
C LEU A 326 -23.15 33.00 -5.93
N VAL A 327 -24.37 32.58 -6.26
CA VAL A 327 -24.66 31.83 -7.50
C VAL A 327 -24.45 32.70 -8.74
N GLU A 328 -24.91 33.94 -8.75
CA GLU A 328 -24.69 34.87 -9.88
C GLU A 328 -23.18 35.13 -10.12
N ARG A 329 -22.38 35.17 -9.05
CA ARG A 329 -20.91 35.26 -9.15
C ARG A 329 -20.28 33.95 -9.69
N LEU A 330 -20.73 32.79 -9.22
CA LEU A 330 -20.30 31.48 -9.73
C LEU A 330 -20.68 31.28 -11.21
N GLN A 331 -21.85 31.75 -11.61
CA GLN A 331 -22.35 31.66 -12.99
C GLN A 331 -21.49 32.50 -13.94
N ARG A 332 -21.12 33.73 -13.54
CA ARG A 332 -20.12 34.54 -14.27
C ARG A 332 -18.75 33.86 -14.30
N ALA A 333 -18.41 33.12 -13.25
CA ALA A 333 -17.12 32.47 -13.13
C ALA A 333 -16.95 31.24 -14.05
N ILE A 334 -17.98 30.39 -14.12
CA ILE A 334 -17.93 29.05 -14.73
C ILE A 334 -18.77 28.96 -16.03
N SER A 335 -19.69 29.91 -16.26
CA SER A 335 -20.57 30.01 -17.43
C SER A 335 -21.58 28.85 -17.59
N PHE A 336 -22.16 28.38 -16.48
CA PHE A 336 -23.27 27.41 -16.48
C PHE A 336 -24.64 28.05 -16.76
N THR A 337 -25.65 27.22 -17.09
CA THR A 337 -26.98 27.64 -17.53
C THR A 337 -27.85 28.21 -16.40
N GLU A 338 -28.92 28.94 -16.73
CA GLU A 338 -29.86 29.47 -15.72
C GLU A 338 -30.67 28.36 -15.02
N ALA A 339 -30.88 27.22 -15.67
CA ALA A 339 -31.48 26.04 -15.03
C ALA A 339 -30.57 25.50 -13.92
N GLU A 340 -29.28 25.31 -14.21
CA GLU A 340 -28.28 24.92 -13.21
C GLU A 340 -28.12 25.98 -12.11
N ALA A 341 -28.29 27.27 -12.43
CA ALA A 341 -28.27 28.34 -11.42
C ALA A 341 -29.37 28.18 -10.37
N GLU A 342 -30.58 27.73 -10.74
CA GLU A 342 -31.62 27.43 -9.77
C GLU A 342 -31.28 26.19 -8.93
N GLU A 343 -30.75 25.13 -9.54
CA GLU A 343 -30.30 23.95 -8.79
C GLU A 343 -29.18 24.28 -7.79
N TRP A 344 -28.24 25.16 -8.17
CA TRP A 344 -27.22 25.71 -7.28
C TRP A 344 -27.84 26.49 -6.11
N ARG A 345 -28.85 27.34 -6.33
CA ARG A 345 -29.54 28.08 -5.25
C ARG A 345 -30.12 27.12 -4.21
N VAL A 346 -30.77 26.04 -4.66
CA VAL A 346 -31.35 25.02 -3.77
C VAL A 346 -30.25 24.22 -3.05
N ALA A 347 -29.22 23.75 -3.75
CA ALA A 347 -28.14 22.96 -3.16
C ALA A 347 -27.33 23.75 -2.11
N LEU A 348 -27.06 25.04 -2.37
CA LEU A 348 -26.36 25.91 -1.42
C LEU A 348 -27.22 26.31 -0.22
N TRP A 349 -28.55 26.34 -0.35
CA TRP A 349 -29.46 26.54 0.78
C TRP A 349 -29.37 25.40 1.82
N GLU A 350 -29.42 24.15 1.36
CA GLU A 350 -29.28 22.97 2.21
C GLU A 350 -27.88 22.90 2.86
N LEU A 351 -26.84 23.25 2.10
CA LEU A 351 -25.48 23.33 2.62
C LEU A 351 -25.32 24.42 3.70
N ALA A 352 -25.89 25.61 3.47
CA ALA A 352 -25.87 26.74 4.39
C ALA A 352 -26.61 26.45 5.71
N THR A 353 -27.74 25.74 5.64
CA THR A 353 -28.53 25.28 6.80
C THR A 353 -27.70 24.38 7.72
N ASN A 354 -26.84 23.53 7.15
CA ASN A 354 -25.92 22.68 7.90
C ASN A 354 -24.64 23.41 8.38
N ALA A 355 -24.17 24.44 7.65
CA ALA A 355 -22.93 25.17 7.94
C ALA A 355 -22.87 25.95 9.26
N ILE A 356 -23.99 26.12 9.98
CA ILE A 356 -24.03 26.75 11.32
C ILE A 356 -23.68 25.79 12.47
N HIS A 357 -23.57 24.48 12.21
CA HIS A 357 -23.36 23.45 13.23
C HIS A 357 -21.87 23.08 13.41
N GLY A 358 -21.21 23.77 14.35
CA GLY A 358 -19.83 23.52 14.76
C GLY A 358 -18.82 24.60 14.33
N PHE A 359 -17.61 24.52 14.89
CA PHE A 359 -16.50 25.40 14.52
C PHE A 359 -15.81 24.88 13.25
N TRP A 360 -15.77 25.72 12.21
CA TRP A 360 -15.05 25.47 10.94
C TRP A 360 -15.27 24.08 10.32
N ASN A 361 -16.55 23.67 10.17
CA ASN A 361 -16.99 22.39 9.61
C ASN A 361 -16.79 22.29 8.07
N SER A 362 -17.02 21.09 7.51
CA SER A 362 -16.80 20.78 6.09
C SER A 362 -17.65 21.63 5.16
N GLU A 363 -18.91 21.85 5.53
CA GLU A 363 -19.92 22.60 4.79
C GLU A 363 -19.49 24.06 4.61
N LYS A 364 -19.04 24.68 5.71
CA LYS A 364 -18.48 26.04 5.70
C LYS A 364 -17.25 26.14 4.81
N ARG A 365 -16.34 25.17 4.89
CA ARG A 365 -15.12 25.15 4.06
C ARG A 365 -15.45 24.98 2.57
N LEU A 366 -16.45 24.17 2.22
CA LEU A 366 -16.91 24.00 0.84
C LEU A 366 -17.50 25.32 0.30
N LEU A 367 -18.37 25.97 1.07
CA LEU A 367 -18.88 27.31 0.73
C LEU A 367 -17.73 28.32 0.53
N PHE A 368 -16.72 28.34 1.41
CA PHE A 368 -15.56 29.22 1.26
C PHE A 368 -14.70 28.90 0.03
N ASP A 369 -14.54 27.62 -0.33
CA ASP A 369 -13.84 27.24 -1.57
C ASP A 369 -14.62 27.74 -2.82
N LEU A 370 -15.95 27.67 -2.83
CA LEU A 370 -16.78 28.26 -3.90
C LEU A 370 -16.66 29.79 -3.96
N GLN A 371 -16.60 30.48 -2.82
CA GLN A 371 -16.34 31.93 -2.81
C GLN A 371 -14.95 32.27 -3.37
N LYS A 372 -13.94 31.42 -3.14
CA LYS A 372 -12.61 31.63 -3.74
C LYS A 372 -12.65 31.57 -5.26
N VAL A 373 -13.38 30.61 -5.86
CA VAL A 373 -13.59 30.54 -7.32
C VAL A 373 -14.11 31.86 -7.89
N CYS A 374 -15.09 32.49 -7.22
CA CYS A 374 -15.58 33.82 -7.61
C CYS A 374 -14.50 34.90 -7.51
N LEU A 375 -13.75 34.92 -6.40
CA LEU A 375 -12.70 35.91 -6.15
C LEU A 375 -11.53 35.78 -7.13
N ASP A 376 -11.11 34.57 -7.49
CA ASP A 376 -10.08 34.32 -8.51
C ASP A 376 -10.54 34.73 -9.91
N HIS A 377 -11.84 34.61 -10.20
CA HIS A 377 -12.41 35.09 -11.45
C HIS A 377 -12.46 36.63 -11.51
N GLU A 378 -12.89 37.28 -10.42
CA GLU A 378 -13.11 38.73 -10.35
C GLU A 378 -11.80 39.53 -10.20
N ARG A 379 -10.79 38.98 -9.53
CA ARG A 379 -9.57 39.70 -9.14
C ARG A 379 -8.36 39.19 -9.90
N VAL A 380 -7.65 40.09 -10.56
CA VAL A 380 -6.35 39.77 -11.19
C VAL A 380 -5.29 39.64 -10.10
N ASN A 381 -4.64 38.48 -10.04
CA ASN A 381 -3.51 38.22 -9.16
C ASN A 381 -2.22 38.87 -9.71
N TYR A 382 -1.47 39.55 -8.84
CA TYR A 382 -0.19 40.18 -9.17
C TYR A 382 0.95 39.65 -8.30
N LYS A 383 2.13 39.52 -8.91
CA LYS A 383 3.41 39.30 -8.22
C LYS A 383 4.24 40.58 -8.27
N VAL A 384 4.91 40.89 -7.16
CA VAL A 384 5.97 41.90 -7.11
C VAL A 384 7.32 41.19 -7.15
N ASP A 385 8.20 41.59 -8.06
CA ASP A 385 9.54 41.02 -8.20
C ASP A 385 10.61 42.11 -8.08
N LEU A 386 10.87 42.50 -6.83
CA LEU A 386 11.83 43.55 -6.48
C LEU A 386 13.26 43.18 -6.90
N VAL A 387 13.63 41.89 -6.78
CA VAL A 387 14.98 41.41 -7.09
C VAL A 387 15.23 41.47 -8.60
N THR A 388 14.30 40.97 -9.42
CA THR A 388 14.42 41.04 -10.89
C THR A 388 14.31 42.49 -11.39
N TRP A 389 13.49 43.33 -10.76
CA TRP A 389 13.41 44.76 -11.07
C TRP A 389 14.76 45.47 -10.83
N LEU A 390 15.36 45.28 -9.65
CA LEU A 390 16.70 45.81 -9.32
C LEU A 390 17.78 45.27 -10.27
N ALA A 391 17.84 43.95 -10.48
CA ALA A 391 18.84 43.31 -11.32
C ALA A 391 18.74 43.72 -12.80
N SER A 392 17.53 44.02 -13.29
CA SER A 392 17.29 44.55 -14.64
C SER A 392 17.43 46.08 -14.74
N ARG A 393 17.86 46.76 -13.67
CA ARG A 393 17.95 48.24 -13.58
C ARG A 393 16.65 48.94 -14.00
N GLY A 394 15.50 48.37 -13.62
CA GLY A 394 14.17 48.88 -13.94
C GLY A 394 13.63 48.54 -15.33
N ALA A 395 14.38 47.81 -16.18
CA ALA A 395 13.91 47.44 -17.52
C ALA A 395 12.78 46.40 -17.54
N ARG A 396 12.59 45.65 -16.45
CA ARG A 396 11.42 44.76 -16.25
C ARG A 396 10.43 45.41 -15.27
N PRO A 397 9.11 45.26 -15.44
CA PRO A 397 8.13 45.89 -14.56
C PRO A 397 8.15 45.28 -13.15
N LEU A 398 8.08 46.14 -12.12
CA LEU A 398 8.05 45.71 -10.71
C LEU A 398 6.80 44.88 -10.36
N ARG A 399 5.67 45.17 -11.01
CA ARG A 399 4.37 44.50 -10.86
C ARG A 399 4.06 43.71 -12.13
N ARG A 400 3.89 42.38 -12.02
CA ARG A 400 3.51 41.49 -13.15
C ARG A 400 2.15 40.82 -12.89
N PRO A 401 1.18 40.89 -13.83
CA PRO A 401 -0.09 40.17 -13.72
C PRO A 401 0.10 38.67 -14.04
N LEU A 402 -0.46 37.81 -13.19
CA LEU A 402 -0.40 36.34 -13.34
C LEU A 402 -1.67 35.83 -14.03
N GLN A 403 -1.80 36.07 -15.34
CA GLN A 403 -3.02 35.72 -16.08
C GLN A 403 -3.31 34.21 -16.09
N SER A 404 -2.30 33.38 -16.39
CA SER A 404 -2.41 31.91 -16.49
C SER A 404 -2.73 31.20 -15.18
N LEU A 405 -2.59 31.88 -14.04
CA LEU A 405 -2.85 31.34 -12.70
C LEU A 405 -4.34 31.30 -12.36
N ARG A 406 -5.16 32.15 -12.99
CA ARG A 406 -6.59 32.31 -12.71
C ARG A 406 -7.35 31.00 -12.89
N GLU A 407 -7.26 30.40 -14.08
CA GLU A 407 -7.97 29.14 -14.37
C GLU A 407 -7.50 28.02 -13.44
N VAL A 408 -6.20 27.95 -13.16
CA VAL A 408 -5.58 26.93 -12.29
C VAL A 408 -6.08 27.01 -10.85
N LEU A 409 -6.21 28.22 -10.28
CA LEU A 409 -6.76 28.40 -8.94
C LEU A 409 -8.25 28.03 -8.89
N MET A 410 -9.04 28.44 -9.88
CA MET A 410 -10.45 28.09 -9.98
C MET A 410 -10.65 26.56 -10.02
N THR A 411 -9.92 25.85 -10.88
CA THR A 411 -9.99 24.37 -10.95
C THR A 411 -9.58 23.73 -9.62
N ARG A 412 -8.51 24.23 -8.99
CA ARG A 412 -8.05 23.72 -7.68
C ARG A 412 -9.05 23.96 -6.55
N HIS A 413 -9.77 25.09 -6.55
CA HIS A 413 -10.80 25.38 -5.54
C HIS A 413 -12.07 24.55 -5.76
N LEU A 414 -12.46 24.29 -7.01
CA LEU A 414 -13.55 23.36 -7.33
C LEU A 414 -13.20 21.91 -6.94
N GLY A 415 -12.01 21.41 -7.27
CA GLY A 415 -11.54 20.09 -6.82
C GLY A 415 -11.42 19.98 -5.29
N SER A 416 -11.09 21.08 -4.59
CA SER A 416 -11.14 21.14 -3.12
C SER A 416 -12.57 21.05 -2.60
N ALA A 417 -13.55 21.69 -3.25
CA ALA A 417 -14.96 21.62 -2.88
C ALA A 417 -15.54 20.21 -3.11
N GLU A 418 -15.26 19.58 -4.25
CA GLU A 418 -15.63 18.19 -4.58
C GLU A 418 -15.04 17.21 -3.55
N ALA A 419 -13.73 17.30 -3.27
CA ALA A 419 -13.08 16.44 -2.26
C ALA A 419 -13.66 16.61 -0.84
N ARG A 420 -14.24 17.79 -0.50
CA ARG A 420 -14.93 18.00 0.78
C ARG A 420 -16.32 17.39 0.83
N LEU A 421 -16.98 17.15 -0.31
CA LEU A 421 -18.34 16.60 -0.37
C LEU A 421 -18.46 15.24 0.34
N VAL A 422 -17.38 14.44 0.36
CA VAL A 422 -17.27 13.18 1.12
C VAL A 422 -17.54 13.35 2.62
N TYR A 423 -17.27 14.53 3.19
CA TYR A 423 -17.39 14.83 4.63
C TYR A 423 -18.52 15.81 4.96
N VAL A 424 -19.41 16.08 4.00
CA VAL A 424 -20.58 16.95 4.14
C VAL A 424 -21.81 16.14 4.60
N ARG A 425 -22.62 16.76 5.46
CA ARG A 425 -23.79 16.20 6.15
C ARG A 425 -25.11 16.39 5.38
N LEU A 426 -25.09 16.15 4.08
CA LEU A 426 -26.29 16.13 3.22
C LEU A 426 -26.86 14.71 3.11
N SER A 427 -28.18 14.57 2.90
CA SER A 427 -28.83 13.30 2.55
C SER A 427 -28.49 12.90 1.10
N GLY A 428 -28.78 11.66 0.67
CA GLY A 428 -28.46 11.17 -0.68
C GLY A 428 -28.92 12.11 -1.79
N ALA A 429 -30.22 12.36 -1.91
CA ALA A 429 -30.75 13.23 -2.97
C ALA A 429 -30.24 14.70 -2.91
N GLU A 430 -30.05 15.27 -1.71
CA GLU A 430 -29.44 16.60 -1.54
C GLU A 430 -27.98 16.61 -2.02
N ARG A 431 -27.23 15.56 -1.67
CA ARG A 431 -25.82 15.37 -1.97
C ARG A 431 -25.60 15.10 -3.45
N ASP A 432 -26.37 14.21 -4.06
CA ASP A 432 -26.16 13.76 -5.43
C ASP A 432 -26.40 14.91 -6.43
N ARG A 433 -27.39 15.76 -6.15
CA ARG A 433 -27.55 17.06 -6.85
C ARG A 433 -26.29 17.91 -6.73
N LEU A 434 -25.81 18.17 -5.51
CA LEU A 434 -24.58 18.96 -5.30
C LEU A 434 -23.34 18.29 -5.91
N SER A 435 -23.30 16.95 -5.97
CA SER A 435 -22.23 16.16 -6.58
C SER A 435 -22.20 16.39 -8.09
N ASN A 436 -23.34 16.26 -8.77
CA ASN A 436 -23.45 16.48 -10.20
C ASN A 436 -23.09 17.92 -10.58
N LEU A 437 -23.59 18.90 -9.81
CA LEU A 437 -23.27 20.33 -10.00
C LEU A 437 -21.78 20.63 -9.79
N LEU A 438 -21.16 20.11 -8.71
CA LEU A 438 -19.72 20.30 -8.45
C LEU A 438 -18.86 19.60 -9.50
N HIS A 439 -19.23 18.39 -9.91
CA HIS A 439 -18.48 17.61 -10.90
C HIS A 439 -18.54 18.28 -12.27
N HIS A 440 -19.73 18.72 -12.72
CA HIS A 440 -19.88 19.45 -13.98
C HIS A 440 -19.09 20.78 -13.94
N ALA A 441 -19.18 21.55 -12.85
CA ALA A 441 -18.43 22.79 -12.69
C ALA A 441 -16.90 22.56 -12.69
N ALA A 442 -16.42 21.53 -11.99
CA ALA A 442 -15.01 21.15 -11.97
C ALA A 442 -14.52 20.74 -13.37
N GLN A 443 -15.31 19.93 -14.08
CA GLN A 443 -15.03 19.49 -15.45
C GLN A 443 -14.96 20.68 -16.42
N LEU A 444 -15.91 21.62 -16.37
CA LEU A 444 -15.90 22.83 -17.19
C LEU A 444 -14.65 23.69 -16.94
N SER A 445 -14.32 23.92 -15.66
CA SER A 445 -13.12 24.66 -15.28
C SER A 445 -11.82 23.97 -15.71
N GLU A 446 -11.76 22.64 -15.57
CA GLU A 446 -10.61 21.85 -16.01
C GLU A 446 -10.45 21.89 -17.53
N VAL A 447 -11.54 21.76 -18.30
CA VAL A 447 -11.52 21.86 -19.76
C VAL A 447 -11.04 23.25 -20.20
N GLN A 448 -11.53 24.33 -19.56
CA GLN A 448 -11.05 25.69 -19.82
C GLN A 448 -9.53 25.83 -19.55
N MET A 449 -9.05 25.33 -18.41
CA MET A 449 -7.64 25.35 -18.05
C MET A 449 -6.78 24.54 -19.04
N ARG A 450 -7.18 23.30 -19.36
CA ARG A 450 -6.48 22.44 -20.31
C ARG A 450 -6.42 23.04 -21.71
N ASN A 451 -7.52 23.62 -22.20
CA ASN A 451 -7.56 24.26 -23.52
C ASN A 451 -6.59 25.45 -23.62
N ARG A 452 -6.41 26.21 -22.53
CA ARG A 452 -5.46 27.33 -22.48
C ARG A 452 -4.00 26.88 -22.32
N MET A 453 -3.73 25.87 -21.48
CA MET A 453 -2.36 25.46 -21.13
C MET A 453 -1.75 24.42 -22.08
N ARG A 454 -2.55 23.54 -22.69
CA ARG A 454 -2.07 22.51 -23.64
C ARG A 454 -1.23 23.06 -24.80
N PRO A 455 -1.66 24.08 -25.57
CA PRO A 455 -0.87 24.57 -26.70
C PRO A 455 0.46 25.20 -26.22
N VAL A 456 0.46 25.88 -25.07
CA VAL A 456 1.68 26.47 -24.49
C VAL A 456 2.69 25.39 -24.12
N LEU A 457 2.25 24.27 -23.53
CA LEU A 457 3.09 23.12 -23.22
C LEU A 457 3.62 22.45 -24.50
N GLN A 458 2.74 22.12 -25.46
CA GLN A 458 3.13 21.47 -26.73
C GLN A 458 4.15 22.31 -27.51
N GLN A 459 3.86 23.60 -27.69
CA GLN A 459 4.74 24.52 -28.41
C GLN A 459 6.08 24.67 -27.68
N THR A 460 6.08 24.80 -26.35
CA THR A 460 7.34 24.90 -25.58
C THR A 460 8.22 23.65 -25.71
N MET A 461 7.64 22.44 -25.76
CA MET A 461 8.43 21.21 -25.99
C MET A 461 9.04 21.20 -27.41
N GLN A 462 8.25 21.56 -28.42
CA GLN A 462 8.71 21.63 -29.81
C GLN A 462 9.82 22.69 -29.99
N ASP A 463 9.62 23.91 -29.49
CA ASP A 463 10.56 25.04 -29.54
C ASP A 463 11.93 24.71 -28.92
N VAL A 464 11.93 23.83 -27.91
CA VAL A 464 13.13 23.40 -27.18
C VAL A 464 13.89 22.30 -27.93
N GLY A 465 13.24 21.56 -28.83
CA GLY A 465 13.83 20.44 -29.58
C GLY A 465 13.32 19.05 -29.15
N LEU A 466 12.29 18.96 -28.32
CA LEU A 466 11.59 17.71 -28.01
C LEU A 466 10.54 17.40 -29.11
N VAL A 467 11.04 17.12 -30.32
CA VAL A 467 10.24 16.82 -31.51
C VAL A 467 10.14 15.30 -31.69
N PRO A 468 8.92 14.72 -31.74
CA PRO A 468 8.73 13.28 -31.95
C PRO A 468 8.97 12.90 -33.42
N GLN A 469 9.60 11.74 -33.66
CA GLN A 469 9.96 11.30 -35.02
C GLN A 469 9.04 10.20 -35.58
N ASN A 470 8.20 9.59 -34.74
CA ASN A 470 7.38 8.42 -35.04
C ASN A 470 6.11 8.39 -34.18
N VAL A 471 5.13 7.56 -34.54
CA VAL A 471 3.83 7.46 -33.85
C VAL A 471 3.96 7.11 -32.34
N PRO A 472 4.84 6.17 -31.91
CA PRO A 472 5.08 5.95 -30.49
C PRO A 472 5.62 7.18 -29.74
N GLU A 473 6.53 7.94 -30.35
CA GLU A 473 7.06 9.17 -29.75
C GLU A 473 6.07 10.34 -29.77
N GLN A 474 5.18 10.43 -30.77
CA GLN A 474 4.07 11.38 -30.77
C GLN A 474 3.07 11.07 -29.65
N THR A 475 2.74 9.78 -29.48
CA THR A 475 1.92 9.30 -28.35
C THR A 475 2.56 9.65 -27.01
N ALA A 476 3.88 9.48 -26.91
CA ALA A 476 4.66 9.83 -25.73
C ALA A 476 4.67 11.35 -25.45
N LEU A 477 4.77 12.20 -26.48
CA LEU A 477 4.64 13.66 -26.32
C LEU A 477 3.26 14.05 -25.80
N ASP A 478 2.19 13.53 -26.43
CA ASP A 478 0.81 13.85 -26.02
C ASP A 478 0.55 13.40 -24.58
N LYS A 479 1.08 12.23 -24.19
CA LYS A 479 1.07 11.75 -22.80
C LYS A 479 1.85 12.66 -21.86
N LEU A 480 3.04 13.14 -22.24
CA LEU A 480 3.85 14.06 -21.41
C LEU A 480 3.06 15.34 -21.07
N VAL A 481 2.37 15.88 -22.06
CA VAL A 481 1.56 17.09 -21.92
C VAL A 481 0.32 16.82 -21.07
N ASP A 482 -0.36 15.70 -21.28
CA ASP A 482 -1.49 15.27 -20.44
C ASP A 482 -1.06 15.09 -18.97
N ASP A 483 0.04 14.38 -18.70
CA ASP A 483 0.57 14.15 -17.35
C ASP A 483 0.96 15.50 -16.68
N ALA A 484 1.55 16.43 -17.43
CA ALA A 484 1.85 17.78 -16.93
C ALA A 484 0.58 18.60 -16.61
N LEU A 485 -0.47 18.48 -17.42
CA LEU A 485 -1.77 19.12 -17.14
C LEU A 485 -2.44 18.51 -15.91
N ASP A 486 -2.40 17.19 -15.72
CA ASP A 486 -2.91 16.52 -14.51
C ASP A 486 -2.18 16.98 -13.24
N CYS A 487 -0.86 17.22 -13.35
CA CYS A 487 -0.06 17.82 -12.28
C CYS A 487 -0.55 19.22 -11.93
N ILE A 488 -0.87 20.04 -12.93
CA ILE A 488 -1.41 21.39 -12.75
C ILE A 488 -2.80 21.35 -12.12
N VAL A 489 -3.71 20.46 -12.55
CA VAL A 489 -5.03 20.27 -11.91
C VAL A 489 -4.87 19.89 -10.43
N SER A 490 -4.06 18.88 -10.14
CA SER A 490 -3.97 18.28 -8.80
C SER A 490 -3.15 19.08 -7.79
N ARG A 491 -2.07 19.76 -8.21
CA ARG A 491 -1.17 20.54 -7.34
C ARG A 491 -1.39 22.05 -7.44
N GLY A 492 -1.90 22.54 -8.57
CA GLY A 492 -1.99 23.96 -8.90
C GLY A 492 -0.69 24.58 -9.40
N TYR A 493 0.36 23.78 -9.63
CA TYR A 493 1.65 24.25 -10.15
C TYR A 493 2.47 23.09 -10.76
N LEU A 494 3.44 23.42 -11.62
CA LEU A 494 4.38 22.50 -12.26
C LEU A 494 5.82 22.85 -11.85
N THR A 495 6.72 21.88 -11.69
CA THR A 495 8.13 22.11 -11.30
C THR A 495 9.12 21.45 -12.25
N LEU A 496 10.37 21.93 -12.25
CA LEU A 496 11.50 21.28 -12.93
C LEU A 496 11.64 19.80 -12.56
N GLY A 497 11.59 19.47 -11.26
CA GLY A 497 11.73 18.10 -10.79
C GLY A 497 10.63 17.17 -11.31
N TYR A 498 9.38 17.65 -11.36
CA TYR A 498 8.28 16.87 -11.95
C TYR A 498 8.47 16.69 -13.46
N LEU A 499 8.77 17.76 -14.20
CA LEU A 499 8.99 17.70 -15.65
C LEU A 499 10.10 16.71 -16.01
N ARG A 500 11.22 16.75 -15.27
CA ARG A 500 12.31 15.78 -15.38
C ARG A 500 11.81 14.35 -15.16
N ASP A 501 11.16 14.09 -14.03
CA ASP A 501 10.72 12.75 -13.66
C ASP A 501 9.73 12.17 -14.68
N SER A 502 8.87 13.01 -15.25
CA SER A 502 8.00 12.64 -16.36
C SER A 502 8.81 12.25 -17.60
N ILE A 503 9.77 13.06 -18.06
CA ILE A 503 10.65 12.71 -19.20
C ILE A 503 11.49 11.45 -18.90
N SER A 504 11.97 11.26 -17.67
CA SER A 504 12.72 10.06 -17.24
C SER A 504 11.89 8.78 -17.36
N ARG A 505 10.57 8.85 -17.12
CA ARG A 505 9.66 7.71 -17.16
C ARG A 505 8.96 7.51 -18.51
N ASN A 506 8.84 8.56 -19.32
CA ASN A 506 8.18 8.52 -20.62
C ASN A 506 9.07 7.87 -21.69
N ASP A 507 8.46 7.44 -22.80
CA ASP A 507 9.16 6.82 -23.92
C ASP A 507 9.91 7.87 -24.77
N LEU A 508 9.39 9.10 -24.90
CA LEU A 508 10.08 10.24 -25.53
C LEU A 508 11.24 10.72 -24.64
N LYS A 509 12.45 10.79 -25.21
CA LYS A 509 13.71 11.12 -24.52
C LYS A 509 14.35 12.37 -25.08
N LEU A 510 15.18 13.04 -24.27
CA LEU A 510 16.02 14.15 -24.72
C LEU A 510 17.07 13.65 -25.73
N PRO A 511 17.32 14.39 -26.82
CA PRO A 511 18.46 14.12 -27.70
C PRO A 511 19.79 14.14 -26.93
N ASP A 512 20.77 13.36 -27.41
CA ASP A 512 22.16 13.41 -26.91
C ASP A 512 22.78 14.78 -27.21
N LEU A 513 23.62 15.30 -26.32
CA LEU A 513 24.29 16.59 -26.50
C LEU A 513 25.47 16.43 -27.46
N THR A 514 25.44 17.17 -28.57
CA THR A 514 26.49 17.14 -29.60
C THR A 514 27.32 18.43 -29.68
N ASP A 515 26.71 19.59 -29.43
CA ASP A 515 27.40 20.88 -29.58
C ASP A 515 27.93 21.45 -28.26
N LEU A 516 29.11 22.10 -28.33
CA LEU A 516 29.68 22.86 -27.20
C LEU A 516 28.77 24.02 -26.75
N ARG A 517 27.92 24.53 -27.65
CA ARG A 517 26.91 25.56 -27.32
C ARG A 517 25.85 25.03 -26.36
N ASP A 518 25.49 23.74 -26.46
CA ASP A 518 24.50 23.13 -25.59
C ASP A 518 24.98 22.98 -24.15
N LEU A 519 26.30 22.82 -23.96
CA LEU A 519 26.92 22.78 -22.64
C LEU A 519 26.89 24.15 -21.93
N TRP A 520 26.91 25.26 -22.67
CA TRP A 520 26.95 26.61 -22.10
C TRP A 520 25.56 27.26 -21.96
N GLN A 521 24.65 27.00 -22.88
CA GLN A 521 23.25 27.48 -22.81
C GLN A 521 22.37 26.62 -21.89
N GLY A 522 22.87 25.47 -21.42
CA GLY A 522 22.09 24.47 -20.72
C GLY A 522 21.43 23.47 -21.67
N ASP A 523 21.17 22.27 -21.14
CA ASP A 523 20.56 21.17 -21.87
C ASP A 523 19.08 21.46 -22.24
N TYR A 524 18.49 20.56 -23.02
CA TYR A 524 17.10 20.63 -23.43
C TYR A 524 16.13 20.80 -22.24
N LEU A 525 16.39 20.19 -21.09
CA LEU A 525 15.53 20.34 -19.91
C LEU A 525 15.63 21.74 -19.29
N LEU A 526 16.84 22.32 -19.21
CA LEU A 526 17.05 23.67 -18.69
C LEU A 526 16.51 24.77 -19.63
N ARG A 527 16.48 24.52 -20.94
CA ARG A 527 15.79 25.38 -21.91
C ARG A 527 14.28 25.34 -21.72
N ALA A 528 13.71 24.17 -21.44
CA ALA A 528 12.30 24.04 -21.08
C ALA A 528 11.97 24.75 -19.76
N ASP A 529 12.82 24.61 -18.73
CA ASP A 529 12.70 25.33 -17.44
C ASP A 529 12.60 26.85 -17.66
N ASP A 530 13.50 27.42 -18.47
CA ASP A 530 13.54 28.86 -18.73
C ASP A 530 12.40 29.35 -19.63
N ARG A 531 11.95 28.55 -20.61
CA ARG A 531 10.82 28.91 -21.49
C ARG A 531 9.47 28.79 -20.77
N LEU A 532 9.25 27.73 -19.98
CA LEU A 532 8.03 27.53 -19.19
C LEU A 532 7.89 28.55 -18.06
N ALA A 533 9.00 28.97 -17.43
CA ALA A 533 8.99 30.04 -16.43
C ALA A 533 8.55 31.42 -17.01
N LEU A 534 8.67 31.60 -18.33
CA LEU A 534 8.18 32.80 -19.01
C LEU A 534 6.75 32.65 -19.52
N SER A 535 6.42 31.52 -20.15
CA SER A 535 5.13 31.29 -20.83
C SER A 535 3.98 30.89 -19.89
N MET A 536 4.28 30.24 -18.76
CA MET A 536 3.30 29.81 -17.74
C MET A 536 3.57 30.49 -16.39
N ASP A 537 3.78 31.80 -16.39
CA ASP A 537 4.12 32.55 -15.17
C ASP A 537 3.06 32.38 -14.06
N GLY A 538 3.53 32.22 -12.83
CA GLY A 538 2.72 31.89 -11.65
C GLY A 538 2.32 30.41 -11.53
N VAL A 539 2.27 29.66 -12.63
CA VAL A 539 1.93 28.22 -12.67
C VAL A 539 3.18 27.34 -12.68
N TYR A 540 4.20 27.72 -13.46
CA TYR A 540 5.49 27.03 -13.45
C TYR A 540 6.43 27.59 -12.38
N GLN A 541 6.94 26.71 -11.51
CA GLN A 541 8.02 27.03 -10.58
C GLN A 541 9.35 26.59 -11.18
N ARG A 542 10.15 27.58 -11.59
CA ARG A 542 11.52 27.39 -12.10
C ARG A 542 12.39 26.63 -11.09
N GLY A 543 13.29 25.79 -11.60
CA GLY A 543 14.21 25.02 -10.78
C GLY A 543 15.07 25.85 -9.83
N GLU A 544 15.31 25.32 -8.64
CA GLU A 544 16.25 25.91 -7.68
C GLU A 544 17.70 25.74 -8.14
N PHE A 545 18.60 26.61 -7.66
CA PHE A 545 19.98 26.68 -8.12
C PHE A 545 20.71 25.32 -8.08
N TYR A 546 20.58 24.56 -6.98
CA TYR A 546 21.23 23.26 -6.84
C TYR A 546 20.69 22.21 -7.82
N LEU A 547 19.39 22.23 -8.13
CA LEU A 547 18.79 21.36 -9.15
C LEU A 547 19.34 21.68 -10.54
N ARG A 548 19.40 22.97 -10.90
CA ARG A 548 19.90 23.42 -12.21
C ARG A 548 21.40 23.14 -12.35
N TRP A 549 22.18 23.31 -11.29
CA TRP A 549 23.61 22.97 -11.27
C TRP A 549 23.85 21.45 -11.34
N LEU A 550 23.06 20.64 -10.62
CA LEU A 550 23.14 19.18 -10.70
C LEU A 550 22.73 18.68 -12.10
N GLN A 551 21.68 19.26 -12.70
CA GLN A 551 21.31 18.96 -14.09
C GLN A 551 22.46 19.30 -15.04
N THR A 552 23.00 20.53 -14.97
CA THR A 552 24.10 21.01 -15.83
C THR A 552 25.32 20.11 -15.73
N THR A 553 25.77 19.78 -14.52
CA THR A 553 26.94 18.89 -14.32
C THR A 553 26.66 17.46 -14.81
N SER A 554 25.47 16.92 -14.53
CA SER A 554 25.10 15.58 -14.98
C SER A 554 24.92 15.45 -16.50
N SER A 555 24.52 16.52 -17.19
CA SER A 555 24.32 16.50 -18.65
C SER A 555 25.63 16.27 -19.40
N ILE A 556 26.75 16.82 -18.90
CA ILE A 556 28.11 16.58 -19.41
C ILE A 556 28.45 15.08 -19.35
N PHE A 557 28.13 14.44 -18.22
CA PHE A 557 28.44 13.03 -17.98
C PHE A 557 27.47 12.06 -18.65
N PHE A 558 26.19 12.41 -18.85
CA PHE A 558 25.17 11.46 -19.30
C PHE A 558 24.73 11.68 -20.75
N GLY A 559 24.68 12.95 -21.19
CA GLY A 559 24.23 13.36 -22.52
C GLY A 559 25.30 13.31 -23.61
N ASN A 560 26.60 13.39 -23.25
CA ASN A 560 27.72 13.28 -24.18
C ASN A 560 28.33 11.86 -24.17
N ARG A 561 28.75 11.36 -25.33
CA ARG A 561 29.40 10.04 -25.52
C ARG A 561 30.66 9.86 -24.66
N THR A 562 31.52 10.87 -24.58
CA THR A 562 32.79 10.80 -23.81
C THR A 562 32.57 10.79 -22.31
N GLY A 563 31.71 11.69 -21.81
CA GLY A 563 31.27 11.70 -20.42
C GLY A 563 30.63 10.38 -20.01
N ARG A 564 29.76 9.82 -20.87
CA ARG A 564 29.06 8.55 -20.63
C ARG A 564 30.01 7.37 -20.56
N PHE A 565 31.05 7.35 -21.40
CA PHE A 565 32.13 6.37 -21.31
C PHE A 565 32.86 6.49 -19.96
N ALA A 566 33.26 7.69 -19.55
CA ALA A 566 33.90 7.91 -18.25
C ALA A 566 32.98 7.49 -17.07
N THR A 567 31.69 7.79 -17.12
CA THR A 567 30.73 7.35 -16.10
C THR A 567 30.62 5.83 -16.02
N LEU A 568 30.40 5.16 -17.15
CA LEU A 568 30.13 3.72 -17.21
C LEU A 568 31.35 2.85 -16.95
N PHE A 569 32.54 3.26 -17.39
CA PHE A 569 33.75 2.44 -17.35
C PHE A 569 34.75 2.87 -16.28
N LEU A 570 34.71 4.13 -15.80
CA LEU A 570 35.61 4.62 -14.75
C LEU A 570 34.87 4.92 -13.44
N LEU A 571 33.94 5.89 -13.43
CA LEU A 571 33.35 6.38 -12.18
C LEU A 571 32.51 5.32 -11.46
N ILE A 572 31.59 4.63 -12.15
CA ILE A 572 30.72 3.62 -11.51
C ILE A 572 31.54 2.41 -11.02
N PRO A 573 32.42 1.77 -11.81
CA PRO A 573 33.13 0.58 -11.36
C PRO A 573 34.15 0.88 -10.24
N PHE A 574 35.03 1.87 -10.43
CA PHE A 574 36.11 2.13 -9.47
C PHE A 574 35.64 2.96 -8.27
N GLY A 575 34.70 3.89 -8.44
CA GLY A 575 34.04 4.58 -7.33
C GLY A 575 33.19 3.63 -6.49
N GLY A 576 32.46 2.72 -7.13
CA GLY A 576 31.73 1.65 -6.43
C GLY A 576 32.66 0.70 -5.67
N ALA A 577 33.82 0.36 -6.26
CA ALA A 577 34.84 -0.45 -5.59
C ALA A 577 35.42 0.23 -4.35
N LEU A 578 35.73 1.53 -4.41
CA LEU A 578 36.20 2.32 -3.26
C LEU A 578 35.21 2.28 -2.10
N VAL A 579 33.92 2.48 -2.37
CA VAL A 579 32.87 2.41 -1.34
C VAL A 579 32.73 1.00 -0.75
N ILE A 580 32.88 -0.06 -1.56
CA ILE A 580 32.81 -1.45 -1.08
C ILE A 580 34.01 -1.79 -0.20
N VAL A 581 35.23 -1.47 -0.63
CA VAL A 581 36.46 -1.79 0.10
C VAL A 581 36.48 -1.09 1.45
N GLU A 582 36.18 0.21 1.48
CA GLU A 582 36.15 0.98 2.73
C GLU A 582 34.98 0.56 3.64
N GLY A 583 33.81 0.24 3.06
CA GLY A 583 32.66 -0.28 3.78
C GLY A 583 32.93 -1.63 4.46
N VAL A 584 33.62 -2.55 3.77
CA VAL A 584 34.05 -3.85 4.33
C VAL A 584 35.11 -3.66 5.41
N ARG A 585 36.10 -2.77 5.19
CA ARG A 585 37.13 -2.42 6.17
C ARG A 585 36.51 -1.92 7.48
N HIS A 586 35.57 -0.98 7.41
CA HIS A 586 34.84 -0.49 8.57
C HIS A 586 33.99 -1.58 9.26
N LEU A 587 33.38 -2.49 8.50
CA LEU A 587 32.65 -3.62 9.08
C LEU A 587 33.59 -4.54 9.87
N ALA A 588 34.74 -4.88 9.30
CA ALA A 588 35.74 -5.75 9.93
C ALA A 588 36.25 -5.16 11.25
N HIS A 589 36.60 -3.86 11.28
CA HIS A 589 36.98 -3.15 12.50
C HIS A 589 35.88 -3.16 13.58
N LEU A 590 34.60 -3.14 13.18
CA LEU A 590 33.47 -3.17 14.11
C LEU A 590 33.34 -4.53 14.82
N PHE A 591 33.59 -5.63 14.11
CA PHE A 591 33.64 -6.98 14.68
C PHE A 591 34.94 -7.28 15.46
N HIS A 592 36.03 -6.54 15.21
CA HIS A 592 37.32 -6.73 15.88
C HIS A 592 37.52 -5.86 17.14
N ARG A 593 36.51 -5.09 17.57
CA ARG A 593 36.51 -4.46 18.90
C ARG A 593 36.36 -5.52 20.00
N ARG A 594 37.48 -6.14 20.39
CA ARG A 594 37.59 -6.73 21.73
C ARG A 594 37.48 -5.60 22.77
N PRO A 595 36.79 -5.79 23.91
CA PRO A 595 36.91 -4.86 25.03
C PRO A 595 38.38 -4.85 25.49
N ALA A 596 38.91 -3.67 25.79
CA ALA A 596 40.27 -3.54 26.29
C ALA A 596 40.35 -4.11 27.71
N VAL A 597 40.95 -5.29 27.84
CA VAL A 597 41.45 -5.77 29.13
C VAL A 597 42.73 -4.98 29.44
N PRO A 598 42.86 -4.35 30.62
CA PRO A 598 44.09 -3.65 30.98
C PRO A 598 45.21 -4.67 31.22
N GLU A 599 46.21 -4.69 30.33
CA GLU A 599 47.42 -5.50 30.54
C GLU A 599 48.26 -4.92 31.67
N VAL A 600 48.27 -5.60 32.81
CA VAL A 600 49.26 -5.39 33.87
C VAL A 600 50.60 -5.90 33.35
N ARG A 601 51.54 -4.98 33.10
CA ARG A 601 52.92 -5.35 32.73
C ARG A 601 53.71 -5.78 33.95
N VAL A 602 54.22 -7.00 33.94
CA VAL A 602 55.33 -7.44 34.79
C VAL A 602 56.56 -7.59 33.90
N ALA A 603 57.66 -6.90 34.24
CA ALA A 603 58.94 -7.03 33.56
C ALA A 603 59.63 -8.33 34.03
N THR A 604 60.37 -9.10 33.22
CA THR A 604 61.81 -8.97 32.85
C THR A 604 62.25 -10.36 32.29
N PRO A 605 63.49 -10.57 31.80
CA PRO A 605 64.43 -9.72 31.06
C PRO A 605 64.81 -10.36 29.69
N ALA A 606 65.86 -9.85 29.02
CA ALA A 606 66.23 -10.21 27.64
C ALA A 606 67.24 -11.37 27.49
N ALA A 607 67.21 -12.08 26.34
CA ALA A 607 68.41 -12.56 25.63
C ALA A 607 68.14 -13.01 24.17
N THR A 608 68.71 -12.25 23.23
CA THR A 608 69.37 -12.60 21.95
C THR A 608 69.37 -14.04 21.39
N ARG A 609 68.99 -14.19 20.10
CA ARG A 609 69.54 -15.05 18.97
C ARG A 609 70.00 -16.49 19.29
N SER A 610 69.73 -17.54 18.49
CA SER A 610 69.46 -17.66 17.03
C SER A 610 68.83 -19.02 16.67
N ALA A 611 68.37 -19.16 15.41
CA ALA A 611 68.48 -20.32 14.48
C ALA A 611 68.85 -21.72 15.04
N ASP A 612 68.30 -22.86 14.58
CA ASP A 612 67.91 -23.19 13.19
C ASP A 612 67.12 -24.54 13.07
N VAL A 613 66.58 -24.80 11.86
CA VAL A 613 66.42 -26.12 11.18
C VAL A 613 65.55 -27.27 11.79
N GLU A 614 64.46 -27.54 11.05
CA GLU A 614 63.91 -28.82 10.54
C GLU A 614 63.84 -30.17 11.31
N GLN A 615 62.71 -30.84 11.02
CA GLN A 615 62.56 -32.27 10.65
C GLN A 615 62.48 -33.40 11.70
N SER A 616 61.30 -34.03 11.67
CA SER A 616 61.10 -35.49 11.44
C SER A 616 60.93 -36.44 12.63
N ALA A 617 59.94 -37.34 12.45
CA ALA A 617 59.85 -38.71 12.99
C ALA A 617 59.69 -38.88 14.52
N THR A 618 59.02 -39.93 15.05
CA THR A 618 58.08 -40.94 14.53
C THR A 618 57.44 -41.64 15.74
N VAL A 619 56.22 -42.17 15.60
CA VAL A 619 55.72 -43.40 16.29
C VAL A 619 55.69 -43.39 17.84
N ASP A 620 54.47 -43.34 18.41
CA ASP A 620 53.83 -44.35 19.30
C ASP A 620 54.69 -45.32 20.16
N PRO A 621 54.19 -45.89 21.29
CA PRO A 621 52.85 -45.76 21.89
C PRO A 621 52.75 -45.81 23.47
N VAL A 622 51.50 -45.73 23.98
CA VAL A 622 50.92 -46.54 25.10
C VAL A 622 51.29 -46.28 26.59
N SER A 623 50.21 -46.06 27.39
CA SER A 623 50.03 -46.40 28.84
C SER A 623 50.73 -45.52 29.92
N VAL A 624 50.31 -45.40 31.20
CA VAL A 624 49.09 -45.83 31.96
C VAL A 624 49.02 -45.14 33.36
N VAL A 625 47.80 -44.80 33.83
CA VAL A 625 47.31 -44.79 35.25
C VAL A 625 47.78 -43.78 36.34
N SER A 626 46.77 -43.13 36.96
CA SER A 626 46.57 -42.65 38.36
C SER A 626 47.54 -41.61 39.00
N SER A 627 47.27 -40.99 40.17
CA SER A 627 46.14 -40.98 41.16
C SER A 627 46.28 -39.80 42.14
N GLY A 628 45.19 -39.42 42.83
CA GLY A 628 45.21 -38.64 44.09
C GLY A 628 45.09 -37.11 43.89
N ALA A 629 44.13 -36.33 44.40
CA ALA A 629 43.19 -36.37 45.53
C ALA A 629 43.62 -35.51 46.75
N ASP A 630 42.61 -34.88 47.37
CA ASP A 630 42.54 -34.34 48.74
C ASP A 630 43.37 -33.05 49.06
N SER A 631 42.91 -32.12 49.92
CA SER A 631 41.58 -31.90 50.56
C SER A 631 41.46 -30.46 51.15
N GLU A 632 40.22 -30.07 51.53
CA GLU A 632 39.85 -29.21 52.69
C GLU A 632 40.36 -27.75 52.82
N SER A 633 39.70 -26.82 53.56
CA SER A 633 38.30 -26.68 54.03
C SER A 633 38.06 -25.27 54.60
N ASP A 634 36.78 -24.88 54.80
CA ASP A 634 36.27 -23.95 55.86
C ASP A 634 36.82 -22.50 55.97
N SER A 635 36.25 -21.53 56.72
CA SER A 635 34.87 -21.13 57.09
C SER A 635 34.96 -19.72 57.75
N ALA A 636 33.94 -18.88 57.99
CA ALA A 636 32.62 -18.58 57.39
C ALA A 636 32.04 -17.30 58.11
N VAL A 637 30.71 -17.15 58.20
CA VAL A 637 29.96 -16.41 59.26
C VAL A 637 29.84 -14.85 59.22
N VAL A 638 28.63 -14.40 58.83
CA VAL A 638 27.74 -13.38 59.49
C VAL A 638 28.24 -11.94 59.74
N ALA A 639 27.54 -10.93 59.15
CA ALA A 639 26.61 -10.05 59.89
C ALA A 639 25.92 -8.94 59.04
N GLU A 640 24.74 -8.57 59.54
CA GLU A 640 23.79 -7.47 59.29
C GLU A 640 24.31 -6.08 58.85
N GLY A 641 23.39 -5.18 58.43
CA GLY A 641 23.65 -3.72 58.50
C GLY A 641 22.88 -2.81 57.52
N ARG A 642 21.61 -2.52 57.78
CA ARG A 642 20.76 -1.61 56.98
C ARG A 642 21.21 -0.14 56.94
N ALA A 643 21.24 0.40 55.71
CA ALA A 643 20.47 1.57 55.22
C ALA A 643 20.74 3.02 55.68
N SER A 644 20.73 3.90 54.66
CA SER A 644 20.24 5.32 54.64
C SER A 644 21.01 6.42 55.38
N GLU A 645 21.39 7.48 54.65
CA GLU A 645 20.82 8.86 54.74
C GLU A 645 21.71 9.92 54.04
N GLU A 646 21.13 10.69 53.11
CA GLU A 646 21.56 12.06 52.77
C GLU A 646 20.82 13.06 53.72
N PRO A 647 20.96 14.41 53.66
CA PRO A 647 21.89 15.27 52.90
C PRO A 647 22.54 16.40 53.76
N LYS A 648 23.41 17.25 53.17
CA LYS A 648 23.48 18.70 53.50
C LYS A 648 24.23 19.54 52.45
N VAL A 649 23.98 20.85 52.49
CA VAL A 649 24.22 21.83 51.40
C VAL A 649 25.16 22.94 51.86
N ALA A 650 26.11 23.36 51.00
CA ALA A 650 26.62 24.74 50.90
C ALA A 650 27.45 24.92 49.61
N ALA A 651 27.42 26.12 49.01
CA ALA A 651 28.20 26.47 47.83
C ALA A 651 29.41 27.35 48.20
N VAL A 652 30.51 27.20 47.45
CA VAL A 652 31.63 28.17 47.39
C VAL A 652 32.11 28.25 45.94
N GLU A 653 32.40 29.47 45.49
CA GLU A 653 32.92 29.79 44.14
C GLU A 653 34.46 29.65 44.08
N GLY A 654 35.03 29.65 42.88
CA GLY A 654 36.40 30.16 42.69
C GLY A 654 37.37 29.21 41.99
N ALA A 655 38.01 29.73 40.96
CA ALA A 655 39.04 29.13 40.13
C ALA A 655 40.27 28.58 40.88
N GLU A 656 40.92 27.54 40.33
CA GLU A 656 42.26 27.62 39.71
C GLU A 656 42.70 26.26 39.11
N SER A 657 43.72 26.27 38.25
CA SER A 657 44.18 25.10 37.48
C SER A 657 44.96 24.08 38.31
N PRO A 658 44.88 22.77 37.99
CA PRO A 658 45.92 21.81 38.30
C PRO A 658 46.88 21.57 37.12
N ALA A 659 48.15 21.49 37.49
CA ALA A 659 49.34 21.16 36.72
C ALA A 659 49.21 20.13 35.58
N ALA A 660 50.04 20.31 34.55
CA ALA A 660 50.22 19.36 33.47
C ALA A 660 50.87 18.05 33.95
N GLU A 661 50.12 16.95 33.88
CA GLU A 661 50.72 15.61 33.80
C GLU A 661 51.13 15.37 32.34
N VAL A 662 52.44 15.33 32.09
CA VAL A 662 53.00 15.13 30.74
C VAL A 662 52.82 13.67 30.33
N VAL A 663 51.65 13.36 29.78
CA VAL A 663 51.44 12.12 29.01
C VAL A 663 52.35 12.18 27.79
N LEU A 664 53.48 11.48 27.88
CA LEU A 664 54.40 11.22 26.77
C LEU A 664 53.67 10.43 25.68
N VAL A 665 52.98 11.15 24.80
CA VAL A 665 52.56 10.62 23.50
C VAL A 665 53.83 10.24 22.75
N PRO A 666 54.06 8.95 22.43
CA PRO A 666 55.22 8.58 21.64
C PRO A 666 55.10 9.25 20.28
N GLN A 667 56.09 10.08 19.93
CA GLN A 667 56.21 10.57 18.56
C GLN A 667 56.49 9.35 17.66
N ARG A 668 55.43 8.80 17.04
CA ARG A 668 55.59 8.13 15.76
C ARG A 668 56.19 9.18 14.82
N GLY A 669 57.37 8.88 14.27
CA GLY A 669 58.00 9.79 13.31
C GLY A 669 57.01 10.12 12.20
N ALA A 670 57.01 11.38 11.74
CA ALA A 670 56.15 11.76 10.63
C ALA A 670 56.38 10.87 9.40
N GLU A 671 57.61 10.36 9.25
CA GLU A 671 58.04 9.38 8.24
C GLU A 671 57.41 8.00 8.43
N ASP A 672 57.41 7.42 9.65
CA ASP A 672 56.74 6.14 9.93
C ASP A 672 55.22 6.23 9.71
N ALA A 673 54.63 7.36 10.08
CA ALA A 673 53.22 7.64 9.82
C ALA A 673 52.95 7.78 8.31
N LEU A 674 53.81 8.48 7.56
CA LEU A 674 53.72 8.57 6.09
C LEU A 674 53.89 7.21 5.43
N ALA A 675 54.83 6.38 5.90
CA ALA A 675 55.10 5.06 5.36
C ALA A 675 53.92 4.11 5.61
N ALA A 676 53.37 4.09 6.83
CA ALA A 676 52.17 3.32 7.15
C ALA A 676 50.94 3.80 6.37
N MET A 677 50.75 5.12 6.21
CA MET A 677 49.69 5.68 5.36
C MET A 677 49.88 5.34 3.88
N GLY A 678 51.12 5.36 3.38
CA GLY A 678 51.47 4.97 2.02
C GLY A 678 51.19 3.49 1.76
N GLN A 679 51.65 2.61 2.64
CA GLN A 679 51.40 1.17 2.55
C GLN A 679 49.89 0.88 2.61
N GLN A 680 49.18 1.48 3.57
CA GLN A 680 47.72 1.38 3.68
C GLN A 680 47.00 1.90 2.43
N ALA A 681 47.47 2.98 1.80
CA ALA A 681 46.92 3.51 0.55
C ALA A 681 47.21 2.60 -0.65
N THR A 682 48.37 1.93 -0.71
CA THR A 682 48.66 0.95 -1.76
C THR A 682 47.82 -0.32 -1.63
N GLU A 683 47.57 -0.79 -0.41
CA GLU A 683 46.66 -1.91 -0.15
C GLU A 683 45.22 -1.57 -0.55
N THR A 684 44.68 -0.43 -0.12
CA THR A 684 43.33 -0.03 -0.53
C THR A 684 43.23 0.19 -2.04
N ALA A 685 44.23 0.83 -2.67
CA ALA A 685 44.27 1.00 -4.11
C ALA A 685 44.26 -0.35 -4.86
N SER A 686 45.02 -1.35 -4.41
CA SER A 686 45.05 -2.67 -5.07
C SER A 686 43.69 -3.40 -4.96
N TRP A 687 43.04 -3.36 -3.81
CA TRP A 687 41.67 -3.88 -3.63
C TRP A 687 40.64 -3.11 -4.46
N VAL A 688 40.75 -1.79 -4.54
CA VAL A 688 39.84 -0.94 -5.34
C VAL A 688 40.01 -1.20 -6.84
N LEU A 689 41.23 -1.43 -7.32
CA LEU A 689 41.47 -1.85 -8.70
C LEU A 689 40.87 -3.23 -8.97
N ALA A 690 41.16 -4.23 -8.11
CA ALA A 690 40.65 -5.59 -8.29
C ALA A 690 39.11 -5.66 -8.27
N VAL A 691 38.47 -5.01 -7.29
CA VAL A 691 37.00 -4.92 -7.19
C VAL A 691 36.44 -4.05 -8.33
N GLY A 692 37.15 -3.01 -8.76
CA GLY A 692 36.76 -2.14 -9.88
C GLY A 692 36.68 -2.87 -11.21
N PHE A 693 37.72 -3.64 -11.56
CA PHE A 693 37.71 -4.50 -12.75
C PHE A 693 36.64 -5.61 -12.65
N LEU A 694 36.43 -6.20 -11.47
CA LEU A 694 35.35 -7.17 -11.24
C LEU A 694 33.96 -6.55 -11.47
N LEU A 695 33.71 -5.36 -10.91
CA LEU A 695 32.45 -4.63 -11.12
C LEU A 695 32.25 -4.25 -12.59
N MET A 696 33.30 -3.77 -13.27
CA MET A 696 33.26 -3.45 -14.70
C MET A 696 32.87 -4.68 -15.53
N ALA A 697 33.46 -5.84 -15.25
CA ALA A 697 33.11 -7.11 -15.88
C ALA A 697 31.66 -7.54 -15.57
N LEU A 698 31.18 -7.36 -14.32
CA LEU A 698 29.79 -7.67 -13.95
C LEU A 698 28.76 -6.73 -14.60
N ILE A 699 29.08 -5.46 -14.80
CA ILE A 699 28.18 -4.45 -15.39
C ILE A 699 28.09 -4.65 -16.91
N HIS A 700 29.22 -4.74 -17.61
CA HIS A 700 29.26 -4.69 -19.07
C HIS A 700 29.27 -6.06 -19.75
N LEU A 701 29.97 -7.06 -19.19
CA LEU A 701 30.06 -8.39 -19.80
C LEU A 701 28.88 -9.28 -19.38
N SER A 702 27.79 -9.18 -20.14
CA SER A 702 26.55 -9.94 -19.88
C SER A 702 26.76 -11.46 -19.74
N GLN A 703 27.71 -12.04 -20.48
CA GLN A 703 28.07 -13.46 -20.37
C GLN A 703 28.75 -13.78 -19.04
N PHE A 704 29.70 -12.95 -18.59
CA PHE A 704 30.38 -13.09 -17.31
C PHE A 704 29.38 -12.95 -16.16
N ARG A 705 28.55 -11.91 -16.17
CA ARG A 705 27.44 -11.72 -15.21
C ARG A 705 26.54 -12.96 -15.12
N ARG A 706 26.12 -13.52 -16.27
CA ARG A 706 25.30 -14.75 -16.32
C ARG A 706 26.04 -15.98 -15.78
N ARG A 707 27.37 -16.09 -15.91
CA ARG A 707 28.17 -17.19 -15.34
C ARG A 707 28.32 -17.00 -13.82
N PHE A 708 28.75 -15.83 -13.37
CA PHE A 708 28.93 -15.47 -11.95
C PHE A 708 27.66 -15.69 -11.11
N PHE A 709 26.52 -15.11 -11.52
CA PHE A 709 25.28 -15.29 -10.76
C PHE A 709 24.70 -16.71 -10.86
N ARG A 710 25.02 -17.50 -11.89
CA ARG A 710 24.68 -18.93 -11.92
C ARG A 710 25.49 -19.71 -10.89
N PHE A 711 26.79 -19.45 -10.79
CA PHE A 711 27.65 -20.05 -9.77
C PHE A 711 27.15 -19.70 -8.36
N LEU A 712 26.97 -18.41 -8.05
CA LEU A 712 26.47 -17.94 -6.76
C LEU A 712 25.08 -18.52 -6.41
N LYS A 713 24.16 -18.59 -7.38
CA LYS A 713 22.84 -19.20 -7.17
C LYS A 713 22.86 -20.72 -7.07
N SER A 714 23.88 -21.40 -7.60
CA SER A 714 24.07 -22.84 -7.34
C SER A 714 24.63 -23.06 -5.94
N LEU A 715 25.61 -22.26 -5.50
CA LEU A 715 26.15 -22.29 -4.14
C LEU A 715 25.05 -22.02 -3.09
N LEU A 716 24.25 -20.97 -3.26
CA LEU A 716 23.12 -20.66 -2.37
C LEU A 716 22.02 -21.72 -2.39
N ARG A 717 21.78 -22.40 -3.52
CA ARG A 717 20.84 -23.53 -3.59
C ARG A 717 21.39 -24.76 -2.89
N LEU A 718 22.68 -25.06 -3.02
CA LEU A 718 23.33 -26.14 -2.28
C LEU A 718 23.21 -25.89 -0.77
N LEU A 719 23.55 -24.67 -0.33
CA LEU A 719 23.44 -24.26 1.08
C LEU A 719 22.01 -24.37 1.61
N ARG A 720 21.02 -23.84 0.88
CA ARG A 720 19.60 -23.96 1.25
C ARG A 720 19.11 -25.41 1.26
N LEU A 721 19.54 -26.21 0.29
CA LEU A 721 19.16 -27.63 0.21
C LEU A 721 19.68 -28.39 1.43
N VAL A 722 20.94 -28.17 1.82
CA VAL A 722 21.54 -28.80 3.01
C VAL A 722 20.90 -28.31 4.31
N ILE A 723 20.74 -26.99 4.50
CA ILE A 723 20.33 -26.41 5.79
C ILE A 723 18.81 -26.41 6.00
N VAL A 724 18.01 -26.29 4.94
CA VAL A 724 16.56 -26.01 5.03
C VAL A 724 15.72 -27.08 4.34
N ASP A 725 15.96 -27.31 3.04
CA ASP A 725 15.04 -28.14 2.26
C ASP A 725 15.20 -29.64 2.59
N PHE A 726 16.41 -30.13 2.91
CA PHE A 726 16.66 -31.54 3.28
C PHE A 726 16.02 -31.93 4.63
N PRO A 727 16.18 -31.18 5.75
CA PRO A 727 15.43 -31.44 6.99
C PRO A 727 13.91 -31.40 6.80
N LEU A 728 13.40 -30.46 5.99
CA LEU A 728 11.97 -30.36 5.70
C LEU A 728 11.45 -31.50 4.82
N GLN A 729 12.23 -31.97 3.85
CA GLN A 729 11.89 -33.13 3.02
C GLN A 729 11.87 -34.40 3.87
N PHE A 730 12.86 -34.60 4.74
CA PHE A 730 12.90 -35.71 5.69
C PHE A 730 11.65 -35.72 6.61
N ALA A 731 11.28 -34.57 7.18
CA ALA A 731 10.06 -34.43 7.98
C ALA A 731 8.74 -34.57 7.17
N ARG A 732 8.79 -34.49 5.84
CA ARG A 732 7.65 -34.66 4.93
C ARG A 732 7.51 -36.07 4.36
N LEU A 733 8.47 -36.96 4.56
CA LEU A 733 8.36 -38.35 4.11
C LEU A 733 7.10 -38.99 4.70
N PRO A 734 6.28 -39.72 3.92
CA PRO A 734 5.00 -40.26 4.39
C PRO A 734 5.18 -41.22 5.57
N ILE A 735 6.29 -41.97 5.62
CA ILE A 735 6.62 -42.83 6.77
C ILE A 735 6.83 -41.99 8.04
N VAL A 736 7.62 -40.91 7.96
CA VAL A 736 7.88 -40.00 9.08
C VAL A 736 6.60 -39.29 9.50
N GLN A 737 5.77 -38.83 8.55
CA GLN A 737 4.48 -38.22 8.87
C GLN A 737 3.48 -39.21 9.48
N THR A 738 3.40 -40.45 8.99
CA THR A 738 2.54 -41.50 9.57
C THR A 738 2.95 -41.79 11.02
N ILE A 739 4.24 -41.94 11.29
CA ILE A 739 4.76 -42.11 12.66
C ILE A 739 4.46 -40.86 13.51
N TRP A 740 4.70 -39.66 12.99
CA TRP A 740 4.53 -38.38 13.70
C TRP A 740 3.06 -38.00 13.99
N ARG A 741 2.14 -38.48 13.15
CA ARG A 741 0.67 -38.34 13.30
C ARG A 741 0.04 -39.53 14.04
N HIS A 742 0.77 -40.63 14.24
CA HIS A 742 0.25 -41.80 14.93
C HIS A 742 -0.23 -41.45 16.35
N ARG A 743 -1.41 -41.95 16.73
CA ARG A 743 -2.10 -41.60 18.00
C ARG A 743 -1.19 -41.75 19.24
N ALA A 744 -0.33 -42.77 19.26
CA ALA A 744 0.65 -42.96 20.34
C ALA A 744 1.77 -41.89 20.37
N MET A 745 2.29 -41.47 19.20
CA MET A 745 3.36 -40.47 19.09
C MET A 745 2.87 -39.07 19.46
N VAL A 746 1.63 -38.73 19.11
CA VAL A 746 0.99 -37.47 19.54
C VAL A 746 0.82 -37.43 21.06
N ARG A 747 0.40 -38.54 21.68
CA ARG A 747 0.34 -38.67 23.15
C ARG A 747 1.73 -38.56 23.78
N PHE A 748 2.73 -39.30 23.29
CA PHE A 748 4.11 -39.22 23.77
C PHE A 748 4.67 -37.80 23.70
N ARG A 749 4.45 -37.09 22.57
CA ARG A 749 4.88 -35.70 22.41
C ARG A 749 4.22 -34.77 23.43
N ARG A 750 2.92 -34.95 23.71
CA ARG A 750 2.12 -34.11 24.61
C ARG A 750 2.41 -34.38 26.10
N VAL A 751 2.65 -35.64 26.46
CA VAL A 751 2.82 -36.09 27.85
C VAL A 751 4.28 -36.16 28.29
N VAL A 752 5.22 -36.33 27.36
CA VAL A 752 6.66 -36.52 27.68
C VAL A 752 7.52 -35.43 27.02
N LEU A 753 7.52 -35.32 25.68
CA LEU A 753 8.50 -34.50 24.96
C LEU A 753 8.37 -32.99 25.23
N ILE A 754 7.16 -32.44 25.11
CA ILE A 754 6.91 -31.00 25.32
C ILE A 754 7.14 -30.59 26.79
N PRO A 755 6.60 -31.32 27.80
CA PRO A 755 6.93 -31.06 29.20
C PRO A 755 8.42 -31.11 29.50
N ALA A 756 9.16 -32.06 28.90
CA ALA A 756 10.61 -32.15 29.06
C ALA A 756 11.36 -30.94 28.49
N LEU A 757 11.03 -30.54 27.24
CA LEU A 757 11.64 -29.36 26.60
C LEU A 757 11.32 -28.04 27.32
N LEU A 758 10.15 -27.92 27.95
CA LEU A 758 9.78 -26.74 28.73
C LEU A 758 10.39 -26.73 30.14
N ALA A 759 10.54 -27.90 30.78
CA ALA A 759 11.22 -28.02 32.06
C ALA A 759 12.74 -27.77 31.94
N TRP A 760 13.35 -28.08 30.79
CA TRP A 760 14.80 -27.94 30.57
C TRP A 760 15.36 -26.53 30.82
N PRO A 761 14.85 -25.44 30.21
CA PRO A 761 15.36 -24.10 30.47
C PRO A 761 15.12 -23.64 31.91
N VAL A 762 14.02 -24.05 32.55
CA VAL A 762 13.66 -23.63 33.92
C VAL A 762 14.51 -24.35 34.97
N VAL A 763 14.69 -25.66 34.84
CA VAL A 763 15.35 -26.50 35.86
C VAL A 763 16.85 -26.65 35.60
N ARG A 764 17.34 -26.45 34.37
CA ARG A 764 18.73 -26.73 34.00
C ARG A 764 19.41 -25.64 33.18
N GLY A 765 18.73 -25.06 32.20
CA GLY A 765 19.33 -24.05 31.30
C GLY A 765 19.63 -22.71 31.97
N LEU A 766 18.62 -22.04 32.55
CA LEU A 766 18.78 -20.77 33.25
C LEU A 766 19.61 -20.91 34.54
N PRO A 767 19.41 -21.95 35.38
CA PRO A 767 20.26 -22.18 36.55
C PRO A 767 21.72 -22.44 36.15
N GLY A 768 22.00 -23.18 35.08
CA GLY A 768 23.37 -23.42 34.60
C GLY A 768 24.07 -22.21 33.96
N LEU A 769 23.36 -21.09 33.78
CA LEU A 769 23.91 -19.79 33.34
C LEU A 769 24.10 -18.79 34.50
N LEU A 770 23.46 -19.05 35.64
CA LEU A 770 23.39 -18.14 36.80
C LEU A 770 24.01 -18.73 38.08
N MET A 771 24.24 -20.05 38.12
CA MET A 771 24.70 -20.80 39.29
C MET A 771 25.76 -21.80 38.84
N GLU A 772 26.81 -21.98 39.65
CA GLU A 772 27.96 -22.83 39.31
C GLU A 772 27.63 -24.33 39.26
N SER A 773 26.55 -24.77 39.91
CA SER A 773 26.06 -26.15 39.90
C SER A 773 24.55 -26.24 39.61
N PRO A 774 24.13 -26.72 38.41
CA PRO A 774 22.71 -26.84 38.10
C PRO A 774 22.06 -28.05 38.80
N PRO A 775 20.75 -28.00 39.12
CA PRO A 775 20.01 -29.08 39.76
C PRO A 775 20.19 -30.47 39.11
N GLY A 776 20.25 -31.51 39.96
CA GLY A 776 20.45 -32.90 39.54
C GLY A 776 19.31 -33.46 38.68
N TRP A 777 19.57 -34.58 37.99
CA TRP A 777 18.66 -35.16 37.00
C TRP A 777 17.26 -35.54 37.55
N LEU A 778 17.18 -35.88 38.83
CA LEU A 778 15.92 -36.14 39.54
C LEU A 778 15.00 -34.91 39.59
N TRP A 779 15.56 -33.71 39.77
CA TRP A 779 14.80 -32.46 39.73
C TRP A 779 14.28 -32.15 38.32
N TYR A 780 15.07 -32.47 37.28
CA TYR A 780 14.60 -32.37 35.90
C TYR A 780 13.43 -33.32 35.65
N VAL A 781 13.53 -34.60 36.04
CA VAL A 781 12.44 -35.59 35.90
C VAL A 781 11.19 -35.18 36.69
N ALA A 782 11.34 -34.70 37.93
CA ALA A 782 10.24 -34.15 38.72
C ALA A 782 9.60 -32.94 38.02
N GLY A 783 10.42 -32.04 37.46
CA GLY A 783 9.98 -30.91 36.64
C GLY A 783 9.21 -31.35 35.39
N VAL A 784 9.64 -32.41 34.70
CA VAL A 784 8.92 -33.00 33.55
C VAL A 784 7.56 -33.54 34.00
N CYS A 785 7.50 -34.29 35.11
CA CYS A 785 6.26 -34.87 35.64
C CYS A 785 5.26 -33.79 36.09
N ILE A 786 5.70 -32.79 36.86
CA ILE A 786 4.86 -31.67 37.30
C ILE A 786 4.37 -30.86 36.09
N SER A 787 5.26 -30.56 35.15
CA SER A 787 4.88 -29.89 33.89
C SER A 787 3.89 -30.72 33.09
N SER A 788 4.05 -32.05 33.03
CA SER A 788 3.15 -32.93 32.30
C SER A 788 1.75 -32.99 32.93
N LEU A 789 1.68 -33.06 34.26
CA LEU A 789 0.41 -33.04 35.00
C LEU A 789 -0.31 -31.70 34.81
N ALA A 790 0.42 -30.59 34.98
CA ALA A 790 -0.09 -29.24 34.81
C ALA A 790 -0.64 -29.06 33.38
N LEU A 791 0.20 -29.28 32.35
CA LEU A 791 -0.13 -29.05 30.94
C LEU A 791 -1.22 -29.98 30.36
N ASN A 792 -1.55 -31.09 31.03
CA ASN A 792 -2.61 -32.01 30.60
C ASN A 792 -3.92 -31.93 31.41
N SER A 793 -3.94 -31.19 32.53
CA SER A 793 -5.15 -30.85 33.30
C SER A 793 -6.13 -29.95 32.52
N ARG A 794 -7.42 -29.87 32.92
CA ARG A 794 -8.38 -28.89 32.34
C ARG A 794 -7.82 -27.46 32.32
N PRO A 795 -7.47 -26.83 33.46
CA PRO A 795 -6.98 -25.45 33.47
C PRO A 795 -5.64 -25.28 32.74
N GLY A 796 -4.78 -26.30 32.69
CA GLY A 796 -3.55 -26.25 31.92
C GLY A 796 -3.75 -26.31 30.40
N ARG A 797 -4.79 -27.00 29.92
CA ARG A 797 -5.21 -26.97 28.50
C ARG A 797 -5.78 -25.60 28.14
N ASP A 798 -6.67 -25.06 28.99
CA ASP A 798 -7.23 -23.73 28.80
C ASP A 798 -6.13 -22.65 28.81
N ALA A 799 -5.19 -22.72 29.76
CA ALA A 799 -4.03 -21.84 29.81
C ALA A 799 -3.07 -22.02 28.61
N GLN A 800 -2.86 -23.25 28.13
CA GLN A 800 -2.13 -23.49 26.88
C GLN A 800 -2.84 -22.82 25.70
N GLU A 801 -4.15 -23.00 25.55
CA GLU A 801 -4.92 -22.44 24.43
C GLU A 801 -4.93 -20.91 24.48
N LEU A 802 -5.15 -20.30 25.65
CA LEU A 802 -5.09 -18.85 25.87
C LEU A 802 -3.68 -18.27 25.65
N THR A 803 -2.62 -18.91 26.15
CA THR A 803 -1.24 -18.43 25.93
C THR A 803 -0.77 -18.62 24.50
N THR A 804 -1.17 -19.73 23.84
CA THR A 804 -0.87 -19.94 22.42
C THR A 804 -1.65 -18.96 21.56
N GLU A 805 -2.91 -18.67 21.89
CA GLU A 805 -3.72 -17.63 21.24
C GLU A 805 -3.12 -16.24 21.46
N TRP A 806 -2.75 -15.87 22.69
CA TRP A 806 -2.10 -14.59 23.00
C TRP A 806 -0.77 -14.43 22.26
N LEU A 807 0.10 -15.45 22.31
CA LEU A 807 1.43 -15.40 21.69
C LEU A 807 1.33 -15.39 20.17
N ALA A 808 0.45 -16.20 19.59
CA ALA A 808 0.17 -16.17 18.17
C ALA A 808 -0.40 -14.81 17.76
N ASN A 809 -1.40 -14.28 18.48
CA ASN A 809 -2.01 -12.98 18.20
C ASN A 809 -1.00 -11.83 18.35
N ALA A 810 -0.13 -11.87 19.35
CA ALA A 810 0.96 -10.92 19.53
C ALA A 810 1.97 -11.02 18.38
N TRP A 811 2.40 -12.23 18.02
CA TRP A 811 3.34 -12.47 16.92
C TRP A 811 2.77 -12.09 15.55
N HIS A 812 1.50 -12.35 15.27
CA HIS A 812 0.83 -11.93 14.04
C HIS A 812 0.59 -10.42 13.99
N LYS A 813 0.22 -9.80 15.11
CA LYS A 813 0.19 -8.34 15.22
C LYS A 813 1.58 -7.78 14.90
N LEU A 814 2.65 -8.35 15.48
CA LEU A 814 4.04 -7.92 15.28
C LEU A 814 4.54 -8.10 13.82
N GLN A 815 4.46 -9.33 13.31
CA GLN A 815 5.05 -9.77 12.04
C GLN A 815 4.22 -9.37 10.81
N ALA A 816 2.91 -9.60 10.84
CA ALA A 816 2.07 -9.42 9.65
C ALA A 816 1.54 -7.99 9.49
N ARG A 817 1.59 -7.16 10.55
CA ARG A 817 1.10 -5.79 10.52
C ARG A 817 2.07 -4.77 11.11
N VAL A 818 2.59 -4.90 12.33
CA VAL A 818 3.28 -3.79 13.00
C VAL A 818 4.53 -3.31 12.26
N PHE A 819 5.48 -4.17 11.84
CA PHE A 819 6.68 -3.65 11.17
C PHE A 819 6.36 -2.94 9.84
N VAL A 820 5.52 -3.56 9.00
CA VAL A 820 5.14 -2.99 7.69
C VAL A 820 4.24 -1.77 7.86
N ALA A 821 3.23 -1.82 8.74
CA ALA A 821 2.36 -0.68 9.00
C ALA A 821 3.09 0.45 9.74
N LEU A 822 4.13 0.18 10.55
CA LEU A 822 4.98 1.22 11.13
C LEU A 822 5.86 1.87 10.05
N PHE A 823 6.36 1.10 9.09
CA PHE A 823 7.11 1.59 7.94
C PHE A 823 6.24 2.40 6.97
N ASP A 824 5.05 1.89 6.67
CA ASP A 824 4.05 2.59 5.84
C ASP A 824 3.55 3.84 6.56
N LEU A 825 3.26 3.78 7.86
CA LEU A 825 2.95 4.94 8.69
C LEU A 825 4.10 5.94 8.71
N LEU A 826 5.36 5.50 8.79
CA LEU A 826 6.52 6.38 8.72
C LEU A 826 6.57 7.10 7.35
N ILE A 827 6.34 6.39 6.26
CA ILE A 827 6.29 6.97 4.91
C ILE A 827 5.08 7.89 4.74
N GLU A 828 3.91 7.53 5.25
CA GLU A 828 2.68 8.33 5.18
C GLU A 828 2.79 9.59 6.03
N VAL A 829 3.30 9.50 7.27
CA VAL A 829 3.60 10.64 8.14
C VAL A 829 4.65 11.53 7.48
N PHE A 830 5.72 10.95 6.92
CA PHE A 830 6.75 11.73 6.24
C PHE A 830 6.19 12.44 4.99
N ARG A 831 5.39 11.76 4.15
CA ARG A 831 4.66 12.38 3.02
C ARG A 831 3.68 13.44 3.50
N MET A 832 2.99 13.23 4.62
CA MET A 832 2.08 14.20 5.23
C MET A 832 2.83 15.46 5.66
N VAL A 833 4.00 15.30 6.30
CA VAL A 833 4.86 16.41 6.73
C VAL A 833 5.42 17.17 5.52
N LEU A 834 5.94 16.48 4.49
CA LEU A 834 6.37 17.15 3.25
C LEU A 834 5.22 17.91 2.58
N ASN A 835 4.07 17.27 2.38
CA ASN A 835 2.89 17.92 1.80
C ASN A 835 2.40 19.10 2.67
N LEU A 836 2.52 19.02 4.00
CA LEU A 836 2.16 20.10 4.91
C LEU A 836 3.14 21.28 4.77
N ILE A 837 4.45 21.02 4.67
CA ILE A 837 5.48 22.03 4.44
C ILE A 837 5.29 22.68 3.06
N GLU A 838 5.13 21.90 1.98
CA GLU A 838 4.84 22.44 0.64
C GLU A 838 3.58 23.30 0.63
N ARG A 839 2.49 22.83 1.26
CA ARG A 839 1.24 23.59 1.36
C ARG A 839 1.39 24.84 2.21
N PHE A 840 2.19 24.80 3.28
CA PHE A 840 2.49 25.97 4.10
C PHE A 840 3.30 26.99 3.29
N LEU A 841 4.38 26.56 2.62
CA LEU A 841 5.18 27.40 1.75
C LEU A 841 4.31 28.06 0.67
N TYR A 842 3.50 27.27 -0.04
CA TYR A 842 2.58 27.79 -1.05
C TYR A 842 1.52 28.72 -0.46
N ALA A 843 0.98 28.43 0.74
CA ALA A 843 -0.05 29.28 1.36
C ALA A 843 0.51 30.64 1.80
N VAL A 844 1.77 30.70 2.25
CA VAL A 844 2.45 31.98 2.50
C VAL A 844 2.81 32.69 1.20
N ASP A 845 3.28 31.97 0.17
CA ASP A 845 3.49 32.52 -1.19
C ASP A 845 2.18 33.08 -1.78
N GLU A 846 1.03 32.43 -1.54
CA GLU A 846 -0.31 32.86 -1.94
C GLU A 846 -0.75 34.10 -1.14
N TRP A 847 -0.55 34.12 0.17
CA TRP A 847 -0.89 35.26 1.04
C TRP A 847 -0.06 36.52 0.73
N LEU A 848 1.19 36.35 0.29
CA LEU A 848 2.07 37.45 -0.14
C LEU A 848 1.77 37.97 -1.55
N ARG A 849 0.90 37.32 -2.34
CA ARG A 849 0.40 37.87 -3.61
C ARG A 849 -0.55 39.04 -3.37
N PHE A 850 -0.77 39.82 -4.42
CA PHE A 850 -1.56 41.04 -4.38
C PHE A 850 -2.80 40.94 -5.27
N HIS A 851 -3.92 41.39 -4.73
CA HIS A 851 -5.14 41.64 -5.49
C HIS A 851 -5.21 43.11 -5.94
N SER A 852 -6.02 43.40 -6.95
CA SER A 852 -6.20 44.74 -7.51
C SER A 852 -6.74 45.80 -6.53
N GLU A 853 -7.35 45.39 -5.42
CA GLU A 853 -8.06 46.25 -4.46
C GLU A 853 -7.28 46.49 -3.14
N GLU A 854 -6.04 46.00 -3.03
CA GLU A 854 -5.24 46.15 -1.81
C GLU A 854 -4.60 47.54 -1.67
N SER A 855 -4.51 48.03 -0.43
CA SER A 855 -3.93 49.35 -0.15
C SER A 855 -2.42 49.40 -0.42
N TRP A 856 -1.91 50.57 -0.81
CA TRP A 856 -0.48 50.78 -1.09
C TRP A 856 0.44 50.35 0.06
N LEU A 857 0.03 50.58 1.31
CA LEU A 857 0.79 50.13 2.49
C LEU A 857 0.88 48.59 2.58
N SER A 858 -0.20 47.88 2.24
CA SER A 858 -0.17 46.41 2.10
C SER A 858 0.78 45.99 0.99
N ILE A 859 0.78 46.71 -0.14
CA ILE A 859 1.66 46.47 -1.29
C ILE A 859 3.14 46.54 -0.89
N VAL A 860 3.56 47.62 -0.24
CA VAL A 860 4.96 47.79 0.21
C VAL A 860 5.33 46.76 1.29
N ALA A 861 4.46 46.54 2.28
CA ALA A 861 4.75 45.62 3.39
C ALA A 861 4.96 44.17 2.92
N LYS A 862 4.03 43.62 2.13
CA LYS A 862 4.15 42.28 1.56
C LYS A 862 5.29 42.19 0.52
N ALA A 863 5.67 43.28 -0.15
CA ALA A 863 6.81 43.25 -1.08
C ALA A 863 8.15 43.08 -0.35
N ILE A 864 8.36 43.82 0.75
CA ILE A 864 9.52 43.64 1.63
C ILE A 864 9.51 42.25 2.26
N LEU A 865 8.36 41.85 2.82
CA LEU A 865 8.19 40.53 3.42
C LEU A 865 8.36 39.40 2.39
N GLY A 866 7.99 39.62 1.13
CA GLY A 866 8.20 38.70 0.02
C GLY A 866 9.66 38.47 -0.33
N VAL A 867 10.53 39.48 -0.22
CA VAL A 867 11.98 39.30 -0.38
C VAL A 867 12.54 38.46 0.75
N VAL A 868 12.24 38.81 2.01
CA VAL A 868 12.68 38.03 3.19
C VAL A 868 12.16 36.60 3.12
N TRP A 869 10.88 36.43 2.78
CA TRP A 869 10.23 35.14 2.64
C TRP A 869 10.82 34.31 1.49
N SER A 870 11.23 34.92 0.37
CA SER A 870 11.87 34.18 -0.73
C SER A 870 13.17 33.49 -0.28
N PHE A 871 13.95 34.16 0.58
CA PHE A 871 15.16 33.59 1.19
C PHE A 871 14.82 32.49 2.20
N VAL A 872 13.82 32.71 3.07
CA VAL A 872 13.36 31.71 4.06
C VAL A 872 12.78 30.46 3.37
N SER A 873 11.95 30.64 2.35
CA SER A 873 11.35 29.57 1.54
C SER A 873 12.44 28.76 0.83
N PHE A 874 13.42 29.42 0.21
CA PHE A 874 14.59 28.76 -0.38
C PHE A 874 15.40 27.96 0.64
N LEU A 875 15.67 28.53 1.82
CA LEU A 875 16.38 27.84 2.90
C LEU A 875 15.62 26.59 3.37
N ILE A 876 14.30 26.71 3.60
CA ILE A 876 13.44 25.57 3.97
C ILE A 876 13.46 24.50 2.87
N ARG A 877 13.31 24.86 1.60
CA ARG A 877 13.32 23.90 0.49
C ARG A 877 14.64 23.15 0.37
N ILE A 878 15.78 23.83 0.53
CA ILE A 878 17.09 23.18 0.61
C ILE A 878 17.14 22.19 1.78
N TYR A 879 16.88 22.66 3.01
CA TYR A 879 16.97 21.77 4.18
C TYR A 879 16.01 20.60 4.09
N VAL A 880 14.80 20.80 3.58
CA VAL A 880 13.80 19.73 3.45
C VAL A 880 14.17 18.73 2.35
N ASN A 881 14.41 19.18 1.11
CA ASN A 881 14.57 18.29 -0.05
C ASN A 881 15.98 17.65 -0.13
N LEU A 882 17.01 18.42 0.21
CA LEU A 882 18.42 18.00 0.04
C LEU A 882 18.99 17.27 1.26
N LEU A 883 18.49 17.59 2.47
CA LEU A 883 19.11 17.18 3.74
C LEU A 883 18.20 16.29 4.59
N ILE A 884 17.01 16.77 4.96
CA ILE A 884 16.07 16.08 5.86
C ILE A 884 15.39 14.91 5.16
N GLU A 885 14.86 15.10 3.94
CA GLU A 885 14.15 14.06 3.20
C GLU A 885 15.03 12.82 2.97
N PRO A 886 16.23 12.89 2.39
CA PRO A 886 17.01 11.70 2.11
C PRO A 886 17.46 10.97 3.38
N THR A 887 17.62 11.72 4.48
CA THR A 887 18.10 11.20 5.77
C THR A 887 17.00 10.42 6.50
N PHE A 888 15.75 10.87 6.48
CA PHE A 888 14.64 10.13 7.12
C PHE A 888 13.91 9.18 6.18
N HIS A 889 13.86 9.43 4.87
CA HIS A 889 13.14 8.58 3.93
C HIS A 889 13.84 7.21 3.80
N PRO A 890 13.25 6.10 4.29
CA PRO A 890 14.00 4.87 4.55
C PRO A 890 14.64 4.26 3.28
N VAL A 891 13.97 4.38 2.12
CA VAL A 891 14.48 3.90 0.83
C VAL A 891 15.70 4.70 0.33
N LYS A 892 15.82 5.97 0.74
CA LYS A 892 16.99 6.82 0.44
C LYS A 892 18.07 6.62 1.51
N HIS A 893 17.66 6.48 2.77
CA HIS A 893 18.56 6.38 3.92
C HIS A 893 19.41 5.11 3.91
N PHE A 894 18.78 3.93 3.97
CA PHE A 894 19.47 2.67 4.24
C PHE A 894 20.55 2.25 3.22
N PRO A 895 20.39 2.47 1.89
CA PRO A 895 21.39 2.03 0.92
C PRO A 895 22.56 2.99 0.70
N VAL A 896 22.39 4.29 0.97
CA VAL A 896 23.35 5.35 0.58
C VAL A 896 23.74 6.23 1.76
N VAL A 897 22.76 6.84 2.43
CA VAL A 897 23.02 7.85 3.48
C VAL A 897 23.69 7.21 4.70
N THR A 898 23.36 5.97 5.06
CA THR A 898 24.06 5.21 6.12
C THR A 898 25.54 4.98 5.82
N VAL A 899 25.89 4.75 4.56
CA VAL A 899 27.28 4.55 4.10
C VAL A 899 28.01 5.89 4.11
N ALA A 900 27.39 6.95 3.58
CA ALA A 900 27.91 8.31 3.63
C ALA A 900 28.13 8.80 5.07
N HIS A 901 27.23 8.49 6.00
CA HIS A 901 27.44 8.73 7.44
C HIS A 901 28.72 8.03 7.92
N LYS A 902 28.86 6.73 7.69
CA LYS A 902 30.03 5.98 8.19
C LYS A 902 31.36 6.50 7.63
N MET A 903 31.39 6.91 6.36
CA MET A 903 32.60 7.41 5.71
C MET A 903 32.95 8.86 6.09
N ILE A 904 31.95 9.74 6.25
CA ILE A 904 32.18 11.19 6.31
C ILE A 904 32.00 11.76 7.73
N LEU A 905 31.19 11.12 8.59
CA LEU A 905 30.97 11.57 9.97
C LEU A 905 32.27 11.72 10.79
N PRO A 906 33.29 10.83 10.71
CA PRO A 906 34.54 11.03 11.44
C PRO A 906 35.26 12.35 11.08
N GLY A 907 35.25 12.73 9.79
CA GLY A 907 35.81 13.99 9.33
C GLY A 907 34.96 15.21 9.73
N LEU A 908 33.64 15.09 9.67
CA LEU A 908 32.72 16.16 10.10
C LEU A 908 32.79 16.42 11.61
N VAL A 909 32.97 15.38 12.43
CA VAL A 909 33.18 15.51 13.87
C VAL A 909 34.54 16.16 14.18
N LEU A 910 35.59 15.88 13.41
CA LEU A 910 36.88 16.57 13.55
C LEU A 910 36.76 18.08 13.24
N LEU A 911 35.90 18.46 12.29
CA LEU A 911 35.64 19.86 11.92
C LEU A 911 34.66 20.59 12.87
N GLN A 912 34.01 19.88 13.80
CA GLN A 912 32.97 20.42 14.69
C GLN A 912 33.43 21.65 15.47
N GLY A 913 34.64 21.61 16.05
CA GLY A 913 35.19 22.74 16.80
C GLY A 913 35.37 24.00 15.95
N SER A 914 35.82 23.85 14.69
CA SER A 914 35.98 24.96 13.75
C SER A 914 34.64 25.54 13.29
N MET A 915 33.63 24.69 13.08
CA MET A 915 32.28 25.11 12.72
C MET A 915 31.60 25.89 13.86
N VAL A 916 31.74 25.41 15.11
CA VAL A 916 31.20 26.12 16.29
C VAL A 916 31.89 27.47 16.47
N SER A 917 33.23 27.54 16.37
CA SER A 917 33.95 28.81 16.55
C SER A 917 33.58 29.87 15.51
N LEU A 918 33.22 29.46 14.28
CA LEU A 918 32.78 30.35 13.21
C LEU A 918 31.35 30.89 13.45
N LEU A 919 30.45 30.08 14.02
CA LEU A 919 29.05 30.43 14.28
C LEU A 919 28.81 31.12 15.63
N GLN A 920 29.65 30.86 16.63
CA GLN A 920 29.54 31.37 17.99
C GLN A 920 29.39 32.91 18.08
N PRO A 921 30.08 33.75 17.29
CA PRO A 921 29.94 35.21 17.38
C PRO A 921 28.54 35.73 17.01
N TYR A 922 27.79 34.98 16.19
CA TYR A 922 26.50 35.43 15.64
C TYR A 922 25.29 34.81 16.35
N LEU A 923 25.44 33.56 16.82
CA LEU A 923 24.34 32.77 17.39
C LEU A 923 24.49 32.51 18.89
N GLY A 924 25.67 32.77 19.47
CA GLY A 924 26.01 32.29 20.80
C GLY A 924 26.29 30.79 20.84
N ARG A 925 27.01 30.34 21.87
CA ARG A 925 27.57 28.98 21.93
C ARG A 925 26.53 27.86 21.79
N VAL A 926 25.43 27.92 22.55
CA VAL A 926 24.41 26.85 22.58
C VAL A 926 23.72 26.66 21.21
N LEU A 927 23.36 27.75 20.53
CA LEU A 927 22.77 27.69 19.19
C LEU A 927 23.82 27.32 18.14
N ALA A 928 25.06 27.80 18.25
CA ALA A 928 26.16 27.41 17.35
C ALA A 928 26.46 25.91 17.44
N GLU A 929 26.53 25.33 18.64
CA GLU A 929 26.68 23.89 18.87
C GLU A 929 25.48 23.11 18.32
N SER A 930 24.24 23.57 18.57
CA SER A 930 23.02 22.92 18.07
C SER A 930 22.94 22.91 16.54
N VAL A 931 23.20 24.04 15.90
CA VAL A 931 23.21 24.17 14.42
C VAL A 931 24.36 23.38 13.81
N THR A 932 25.52 23.31 14.46
CA THR A 932 26.65 22.50 13.99
C THR A 932 26.31 21.02 14.02
N TRP A 933 25.81 20.50 15.15
CA TRP A 933 25.42 19.09 15.27
C TRP A 933 24.27 18.71 14.32
N PHE A 934 23.30 19.61 14.13
CA PHE A 934 22.25 19.43 13.12
C PHE A 934 22.85 19.26 11.72
N ASN A 935 23.76 20.14 11.30
CA ASN A 935 24.42 20.03 10.00
C ASN A 935 25.28 18.76 9.88
N ILE A 936 26.07 18.40 10.90
CA ILE A 936 26.88 17.17 10.91
C ILE A 936 26.00 15.92 10.69
N PHE A 937 24.82 15.87 11.31
CA PHE A 937 23.88 14.76 11.15
C PHE A 937 23.21 14.75 9.76
N PHE A 938 22.85 15.91 9.21
CA PHE A 938 22.04 15.97 7.98
C PHE A 938 22.84 16.11 6.67
N ILE A 939 24.10 16.57 6.69
CA ILE A 939 24.96 16.71 5.49
C ILE A 939 25.08 15.42 4.67
N PRO A 940 25.23 14.21 5.26
CA PRO A 940 25.27 12.97 4.48
C PRO A 940 23.99 12.69 3.65
N GLY A 941 22.88 13.37 3.96
CA GLY A 941 21.65 13.36 3.16
C GLY A 941 21.85 13.80 1.71
N ILE A 942 22.81 14.70 1.43
CA ILE A 942 23.16 15.18 0.08
C ILE A 942 23.46 14.02 -0.87
N PHE A 943 24.18 12.99 -0.40
CA PHE A 943 24.53 11.81 -1.21
C PHE A 943 23.29 10.95 -1.49
N GLY A 944 22.40 10.83 -0.50
CA GLY A 944 21.10 10.19 -0.68
C GLY A 944 20.25 10.90 -1.73
N PHE A 945 20.20 12.23 -1.71
CA PHE A 945 19.55 13.03 -2.75
C PHE A 945 20.20 12.79 -4.12
N ALA A 946 21.50 13.07 -4.23
CA ALA A 946 22.24 13.04 -5.48
C ALA A 946 22.18 11.69 -6.21
N VAL A 947 22.27 10.55 -5.50
CA VAL A 947 22.20 9.23 -6.15
C VAL A 947 20.86 8.97 -6.84
N TRP A 948 19.75 9.43 -6.25
CA TRP A 948 18.43 9.24 -6.85
C TRP A 948 18.18 10.24 -8.00
N GLU A 949 18.61 11.49 -7.83
CA GLU A 949 18.50 12.52 -8.87
C GLU A 949 19.34 12.16 -10.10
N LEU A 950 20.62 11.81 -9.92
CA LEU A 950 21.51 11.39 -11.01
C LEU A 950 21.00 10.15 -11.75
N LYS A 951 20.34 9.22 -11.02
CA LYS A 951 19.71 8.03 -11.61
C LYS A 951 18.52 8.37 -12.52
N GLU A 952 17.75 9.40 -12.19
CA GLU A 952 16.67 9.87 -13.07
C GLU A 952 17.23 10.75 -14.21
N ASN A 953 18.22 11.61 -13.94
CA ASN A 953 18.94 12.37 -14.98
C ASN A 953 19.58 11.45 -16.04
N TRP A 954 20.15 10.30 -15.63
CA TRP A 954 20.69 9.29 -16.55
C TRP A 954 19.66 8.83 -17.59
N ARG A 955 18.40 8.64 -17.19
CA ARG A 955 17.33 8.10 -18.04
C ARG A 955 16.72 9.11 -19.00
N LEU A 956 17.11 10.38 -18.93
CA LEU A 956 16.57 11.43 -19.79
C LEU A 956 16.97 11.25 -21.25
N TYR A 957 18.18 10.75 -21.52
CA TYR A 957 18.80 10.77 -22.85
C TYR A 957 18.44 9.55 -23.69
N VAL A 958 18.24 9.75 -25.01
CA VAL A 958 17.88 8.70 -25.99
C VAL A 958 18.84 7.51 -25.92
N SER A 959 20.15 7.75 -25.85
CA SER A 959 21.17 6.70 -25.76
C SER A 959 21.09 5.81 -24.52
N ASN A 960 20.50 6.33 -23.44
CA ASN A 960 20.39 5.69 -22.14
C ASN A 960 18.99 5.03 -21.97
N ARG A 961 18.13 5.14 -23.00
CA ARG A 961 16.85 4.44 -23.12
C ARG A 961 17.08 2.93 -22.95
N ARG A 962 16.17 2.27 -22.24
CA ARG A 962 16.23 0.82 -22.09
C ARG A 962 15.80 0.14 -23.40
N PRO A 963 16.51 -0.90 -23.88
CA PRO A 963 16.27 -1.46 -25.21
C PRO A 963 14.98 -2.30 -25.33
N ARG A 964 14.22 -2.47 -24.23
CA ARG A 964 12.99 -3.27 -24.17
C ARG A 964 11.87 -2.43 -23.59
N LEU A 965 10.65 -2.63 -24.11
CA LEU A 965 9.44 -2.13 -23.46
C LEU A 965 9.34 -2.67 -22.03
N LEU A 966 8.87 -1.84 -21.11
CA LEU A 966 8.77 -2.16 -19.69
C LEU A 966 7.41 -1.74 -19.11
N PRO A 967 7.01 -2.34 -17.97
CA PRO A 967 5.82 -1.92 -17.26
C PRO A 967 5.91 -0.45 -16.82
N VAL A 968 4.83 0.29 -17.07
CA VAL A 968 4.69 1.73 -16.77
C VAL A 968 3.80 1.90 -15.54
N ALA A 969 4.08 2.93 -14.75
CA ALA A 969 3.24 3.31 -13.61
C ALA A 969 1.94 3.96 -14.09
N VAL A 970 0.82 3.54 -13.50
CA VAL A 970 -0.55 3.98 -13.80
C VAL A 970 -1.19 4.62 -12.57
N GLY A 971 -1.12 3.96 -11.42
CA GLY A 971 -1.75 4.46 -10.19
C GLY A 971 -0.97 5.63 -9.54
N SER A 972 -1.67 6.45 -8.75
CA SER A 972 -1.12 7.59 -7.98
C SER A 972 0.06 7.25 -7.06
N HIS A 973 0.21 5.97 -6.69
CA HIS A 973 1.33 5.46 -5.89
C HIS A 973 2.53 4.94 -6.72
N GLY A 974 2.48 5.01 -8.06
CA GLY A 974 3.52 4.50 -8.95
C GLY A 974 3.38 3.02 -9.31
N GLU A 975 2.17 2.48 -9.22
CA GLU A 975 1.86 1.05 -9.44
C GLU A 975 1.52 0.75 -10.90
N THR A 976 1.92 -0.42 -11.40
CA THR A 976 1.51 -0.93 -12.73
C THR A 976 0.15 -1.60 -12.64
N VAL A 977 -0.56 -1.82 -13.76
CA VAL A 977 -1.86 -2.54 -13.77
C VAL A 977 -1.75 -3.90 -13.07
N ALA A 978 -0.72 -4.67 -13.37
CA ALA A 978 -0.47 -5.95 -12.70
C ALA A 978 -0.24 -5.83 -11.17
N ARG A 979 0.29 -4.69 -10.69
CA ARG A 979 0.42 -4.42 -9.25
C ARG A 979 -0.86 -3.90 -8.61
N LEU A 980 -1.77 -3.26 -9.35
CA LEU A 980 -3.08 -2.88 -8.81
C LEU A 980 -3.90 -4.12 -8.42
N LEU A 981 -3.80 -5.18 -9.23
CA LEU A 981 -4.48 -6.46 -9.02
C LEU A 981 -3.73 -7.39 -8.06
N ARG A 982 -2.43 -7.65 -8.26
CA ARG A 982 -1.70 -8.68 -7.49
C ARG A 982 -1.59 -8.33 -6.00
N PRO A 983 -2.13 -9.16 -5.08
CA PRO A 983 -2.02 -8.92 -3.64
C PRO A 983 -0.57 -8.91 -3.16
N GLY A 984 -0.23 -7.97 -2.29
CA GLY A 984 1.09 -7.92 -1.67
C GLY A 984 1.22 -6.77 -0.67
N PHE A 985 2.39 -6.67 -0.05
CA PHE A 985 2.68 -5.59 0.89
C PHE A 985 2.56 -4.22 0.19
N TYR A 986 3.27 -4.02 -0.92
CA TYR A 986 3.27 -2.80 -1.75
C TYR A 986 2.56 -2.99 -3.11
N SER A 987 1.49 -3.78 -3.12
CA SER A 987 0.64 -4.02 -4.30
C SER A 987 -0.78 -4.44 -3.85
N GLY A 988 -1.70 -4.65 -4.79
CA GLY A 988 -3.06 -5.10 -4.53
C GLY A 988 -3.97 -3.97 -4.05
N THR A 989 -3.81 -2.76 -4.59
CA THR A 989 -4.63 -1.59 -4.23
C THR A 989 -6.12 -1.85 -4.44
N ILE A 990 -6.51 -2.51 -5.54
CA ILE A 990 -7.92 -2.88 -5.79
C ILE A 990 -8.44 -3.87 -4.73
N PRO A 991 -7.81 -5.06 -4.50
CA PRO A 991 -8.17 -5.94 -3.39
C PRO A 991 -8.22 -5.26 -2.01
N LYS A 992 -7.29 -4.34 -1.73
CA LYS A 992 -7.24 -3.59 -0.45
C LYS A 992 -8.43 -2.64 -0.29
N ILE A 993 -8.84 -1.95 -1.36
CA ILE A 993 -10.03 -1.07 -1.37
C ILE A 993 -11.30 -1.90 -1.15
N PHE A 994 -11.49 -3.00 -1.88
CA PHE A 994 -12.65 -3.90 -1.69
C PHE A 994 -12.69 -4.52 -0.29
N ARG A 995 -11.55 -4.97 0.24
CA ARG A 995 -11.45 -5.46 1.62
C ARG A 995 -11.76 -4.37 2.66
N ARG A 996 -11.36 -3.12 2.40
CA ARG A 996 -11.71 -1.98 3.26
C ARG A 996 -13.21 -1.68 3.19
N ARG A 997 -13.84 -1.79 2.00
CA ARG A 997 -15.29 -1.67 1.81
C ARG A 997 -16.03 -2.73 2.64
N ARG A 998 -15.72 -4.04 2.46
CA ARG A 998 -16.32 -5.13 3.26
C ARG A 998 -16.18 -4.90 4.78
N ARG A 999 -15.00 -4.50 5.26
CA ARG A 999 -14.78 -4.19 6.69
C ARG A 999 -15.57 -2.99 7.22
N LEU A 1000 -15.87 -2.00 6.39
CA LEU A 1000 -16.74 -0.88 6.77
C LEU A 1000 -18.20 -1.32 6.83
N GLU A 1001 -18.62 -2.28 6.01
CA GLU A 1001 -20.00 -2.75 6.02
C GLU A 1001 -20.36 -3.59 7.26
N LEU A 1002 -19.36 -4.21 7.90
CA LEU A 1002 -19.48 -4.90 9.19
C LEU A 1002 -19.56 -3.96 10.42
N GLN A 1003 -19.40 -2.64 10.25
CA GLN A 1003 -19.49 -1.67 11.35
C GLN A 1003 -20.93 -1.20 11.56
N GLN A 1004 -21.31 -0.80 12.78
CA GLN A 1004 -22.62 -0.20 13.04
C GLN A 1004 -22.81 1.12 12.26
N ALA A 1005 -24.06 1.38 11.87
CA ALA A 1005 -24.45 2.56 11.09
C ALA A 1005 -24.07 3.88 11.81
N SER A 1006 -23.38 4.79 11.12
CA SER A 1006 -22.91 6.05 11.70
C SER A 1006 -22.43 7.06 10.65
N PHE A 1007 -22.46 8.36 10.97
CA PHE A 1007 -21.88 9.40 10.10
C PHE A 1007 -20.41 9.16 9.75
N ARG A 1008 -19.63 8.54 10.65
CA ARG A 1008 -18.23 8.17 10.40
C ARG A 1008 -18.13 7.06 9.37
N ARG A 1009 -18.94 6.00 9.50
CA ARG A 1009 -19.07 4.90 8.52
C ARG A 1009 -19.52 5.43 7.16
N PHE A 1010 -20.60 6.20 7.11
CA PHE A 1010 -21.13 6.81 5.88
C PHE A 1010 -20.08 7.68 5.14
N SER A 1011 -19.28 8.45 5.87
CA SER A 1011 -18.19 9.23 5.28
C SER A 1011 -17.01 8.35 4.83
N ALA A 1012 -16.69 7.28 5.58
CA ALA A 1012 -15.64 6.32 5.21
C ALA A 1012 -16.04 5.48 3.98
N ARG A 1013 -17.29 5.00 3.88
CA ARG A 1013 -17.83 4.26 2.74
C ARG A 1013 -17.67 5.08 1.45
N ARG A 1014 -18.08 6.35 1.47
CA ARG A 1014 -17.94 7.29 0.34
C ARG A 1014 -16.47 7.62 0.02
N SER A 1015 -15.61 7.75 1.03
CA SER A 1015 -14.16 7.89 0.83
C SER A 1015 -13.53 6.67 0.15
N VAL A 1016 -14.00 5.46 0.45
CA VAL A 1016 -13.52 4.21 -0.18
C VAL A 1016 -14.05 4.06 -1.61
N HIS A 1017 -15.28 4.50 -1.89
CA HIS A 1017 -15.80 4.56 -3.26
C HIS A 1017 -15.00 5.52 -4.15
N SER A 1018 -14.75 6.74 -3.67
CA SER A 1018 -13.92 7.74 -4.37
C SER A 1018 -12.47 7.28 -4.58
N GLN A 1019 -11.93 6.46 -3.68
CA GLN A 1019 -10.63 5.79 -3.89
C GLN A 1019 -10.67 4.78 -5.04
N LEU A 1020 -11.79 4.11 -5.28
CA LEU A 1020 -11.96 3.16 -6.39
C LEU A 1020 -12.12 3.91 -7.72
N GLU A 1021 -13.02 4.91 -7.77
CA GLU A 1021 -13.24 5.78 -8.94
C GLU A 1021 -11.92 6.42 -9.42
N HIS A 1022 -11.08 6.89 -8.49
CA HIS A 1022 -9.78 7.47 -8.83
C HIS A 1022 -8.80 6.44 -9.44
N VAL A 1023 -8.88 5.16 -9.05
CA VAL A 1023 -8.07 4.09 -9.67
C VAL A 1023 -8.61 3.73 -11.05
N GLU A 1024 -9.93 3.62 -11.20
CA GLU A 1024 -10.60 3.38 -12.49
C GLU A 1024 -10.31 4.50 -13.48
N GLU A 1025 -10.33 5.76 -13.05
CA GLU A 1025 -10.00 6.93 -13.88
C GLU A 1025 -8.49 7.01 -14.21
N SER A 1026 -7.62 6.59 -13.29
CA SER A 1026 -6.18 6.45 -13.59
C SER A 1026 -5.94 5.40 -14.68
N VAL A 1027 -6.65 4.27 -14.64
CA VAL A 1027 -6.64 3.24 -15.69
C VAL A 1027 -7.23 3.79 -16.99
N ARG A 1028 -8.37 4.47 -16.96
CA ARG A 1028 -9.03 5.07 -18.14
C ARG A 1028 -8.10 6.03 -18.87
N ASN A 1029 -7.42 6.90 -18.13
CA ASN A 1029 -6.42 7.83 -18.69
C ASN A 1029 -5.22 7.09 -19.30
N PHE A 1030 -4.72 6.03 -18.66
CA PHE A 1030 -3.65 5.21 -19.20
C PHE A 1030 -4.05 4.47 -20.48
N VAL A 1031 -5.25 3.86 -20.54
CA VAL A 1031 -5.81 3.25 -21.76
C VAL A 1031 -5.93 4.30 -22.87
N ARG A 1032 -6.47 5.48 -22.55
CA ARG A 1032 -6.61 6.60 -23.51
C ARG A 1032 -5.25 7.02 -24.08
N ARG A 1033 -4.23 7.18 -23.22
CA ARG A 1033 -2.90 7.72 -23.58
C ARG A 1033 -1.98 6.70 -24.24
N ASP A 1034 -1.97 5.44 -23.82
CA ASP A 1034 -0.99 4.44 -24.30
C ASP A 1034 -1.54 3.42 -25.31
N LEU A 1035 -2.87 3.21 -25.40
CA LEU A 1035 -3.49 2.31 -26.37
C LEU A 1035 -4.31 3.09 -27.42
N ILE A 1036 -5.35 3.80 -26.98
CA ILE A 1036 -6.30 4.45 -27.88
C ILE A 1036 -5.60 5.52 -28.73
N ARG A 1037 -4.69 6.32 -28.16
CA ARG A 1037 -3.95 7.35 -28.91
C ARG A 1037 -3.06 6.77 -30.01
N VAL A 1038 -2.43 5.61 -29.81
CA VAL A 1038 -1.63 4.92 -30.85
C VAL A 1038 -2.54 4.52 -32.02
N LEU A 1039 -3.70 3.95 -31.71
CA LEU A 1039 -4.69 3.57 -32.72
C LEU A 1039 -5.27 4.80 -33.45
N GLN A 1040 -5.61 5.88 -32.75
CA GLN A 1040 -6.09 7.13 -33.37
C GLN A 1040 -5.07 7.79 -34.32
N LEU A 1041 -3.78 7.55 -34.14
CA LEU A 1041 -2.71 8.00 -35.04
C LEU A 1041 -2.48 7.05 -36.23
N CYS A 1042 -3.12 5.87 -36.24
CA CYS A 1042 -3.05 4.89 -37.33
C CYS A 1042 -4.14 5.17 -38.38
N PRO A 1043 -3.80 5.32 -39.68
CA PRO A 1043 -4.78 5.67 -40.73
C PRO A 1043 -6.02 4.78 -40.79
N VAL A 1044 -5.86 3.45 -40.62
CA VAL A 1044 -6.95 2.46 -40.72
C VAL A 1044 -7.99 2.57 -39.57
N TRP A 1045 -7.67 3.29 -38.50
CA TRP A 1045 -8.57 3.56 -37.38
C TRP A 1045 -9.13 4.99 -37.39
N SER A 1046 -8.64 5.85 -38.30
CA SER A 1046 -9.20 7.19 -38.49
C SER A 1046 -10.67 7.08 -38.90
N GLY A 1047 -11.54 7.89 -38.28
CA GLY A 1047 -12.98 7.84 -38.54
C GLY A 1047 -13.75 6.67 -37.92
N THR A 1048 -13.15 5.80 -37.10
CA THR A 1048 -13.90 4.72 -36.40
C THR A 1048 -14.63 5.18 -35.13
N GLY A 1049 -14.32 6.37 -34.63
CA GLY A 1049 -14.84 6.89 -33.35
C GLY A 1049 -14.24 6.20 -32.11
N ILE A 1050 -13.13 5.47 -32.24
CA ILE A 1050 -12.54 4.67 -31.16
C ILE A 1050 -12.23 5.50 -29.89
N ARG A 1051 -12.84 5.09 -28.77
CA ARG A 1051 -12.69 5.71 -27.44
C ARG A 1051 -12.69 4.68 -26.31
N CYS A 1052 -12.07 5.03 -25.19
CA CYS A 1052 -12.21 4.25 -23.96
C CYS A 1052 -13.59 4.53 -23.36
N GLY A 1053 -14.41 3.49 -23.23
CA GLY A 1053 -15.70 3.52 -22.56
C GLY A 1053 -15.53 3.41 -21.05
N ARG A 1054 -16.42 2.65 -20.39
CA ARG A 1054 -16.35 2.40 -18.95
C ARG A 1054 -15.12 1.55 -18.60
N VAL A 1055 -14.53 1.87 -17.45
CA VAL A 1055 -13.62 0.96 -16.73
C VAL A 1055 -14.37 0.50 -15.49
N SER A 1056 -14.45 -0.80 -15.26
CA SER A 1056 -15.05 -1.39 -14.06
C SER A 1056 -14.03 -2.28 -13.36
N SER A 1057 -13.94 -2.13 -12.03
CA SER A 1057 -13.07 -2.94 -11.19
C SER A 1057 -13.87 -3.88 -10.29
N ALA A 1058 -13.36 -5.10 -10.14
CA ALA A 1058 -13.86 -6.12 -9.25
C ALA A 1058 -12.78 -6.45 -8.20
N THR A 1059 -12.94 -7.45 -7.34
CA THR A 1059 -11.98 -7.70 -6.24
C THR A 1059 -10.60 -8.13 -6.75
N ASN A 1060 -10.53 -8.99 -7.78
CA ASN A 1060 -9.28 -9.46 -8.40
C ASN A 1060 -9.23 -9.26 -9.93
N SER A 1061 -10.20 -8.55 -10.52
CA SER A 1061 -10.25 -8.27 -11.95
C SER A 1061 -10.56 -6.80 -12.27
N LEU A 1062 -10.34 -6.43 -13.53
CA LEU A 1062 -10.48 -5.10 -14.08
C LEU A 1062 -10.90 -5.26 -15.55
N VAL A 1063 -12.05 -4.71 -15.92
CA VAL A 1063 -12.58 -4.72 -17.28
C VAL A 1063 -12.52 -3.31 -17.86
N VAL A 1064 -12.07 -3.22 -19.11
CA VAL A 1064 -11.98 -1.97 -19.87
C VAL A 1064 -12.80 -2.13 -21.14
N GLU A 1065 -13.87 -1.35 -21.26
CA GLU A 1065 -14.70 -1.30 -22.46
C GLU A 1065 -14.07 -0.35 -23.49
N ILE A 1066 -13.97 -0.78 -24.74
CA ILE A 1066 -13.52 0.05 -25.86
C ILE A 1066 -14.65 0.17 -26.87
N GLU A 1067 -15.14 1.39 -27.03
CA GLU A 1067 -16.27 1.74 -27.88
C GLU A 1067 -15.75 2.19 -29.26
N CYS A 1068 -16.33 1.64 -30.33
CA CYS A 1068 -16.02 1.99 -31.72
C CYS A 1068 -17.34 2.34 -32.44
N SER A 1069 -17.90 3.51 -32.12
CA SER A 1069 -19.28 3.88 -32.46
C SER A 1069 -19.62 3.86 -33.96
N LEU A 1070 -18.64 3.89 -34.85
CA LEU A 1070 -18.82 3.83 -36.31
C LEU A 1070 -18.46 2.47 -36.91
N LEU A 1071 -18.05 1.50 -36.08
CA LEU A 1071 -17.77 0.11 -36.45
C LEU A 1071 -18.87 -0.86 -35.95
N GLY A 1072 -19.46 -0.57 -34.78
CA GLY A 1072 -20.58 -1.31 -34.23
C GLY A 1072 -21.01 -0.79 -32.85
N GLU A 1073 -22.26 -1.02 -32.48
CA GLU A 1073 -22.85 -0.48 -31.24
C GLU A 1073 -22.27 -1.09 -29.96
N GLN A 1074 -21.89 -2.38 -29.99
CA GLN A 1074 -21.36 -3.07 -28.82
C GLN A 1074 -19.85 -2.82 -28.64
N PRO A 1075 -19.39 -2.34 -27.47
CA PRO A 1075 -17.97 -2.23 -27.17
C PRO A 1075 -17.33 -3.61 -27.08
N PHE A 1076 -16.04 -3.70 -27.37
CA PHE A 1076 -15.26 -4.89 -27.05
C PHE A 1076 -14.59 -4.73 -25.68
N ARG A 1077 -14.43 -5.83 -24.95
CA ARG A 1077 -14.04 -5.81 -23.53
C ARG A 1077 -12.67 -6.44 -23.31
N LEU A 1078 -11.71 -5.63 -22.85
CA LEU A 1078 -10.42 -6.12 -22.37
C LEU A 1078 -10.54 -6.49 -20.88
N LEU A 1079 -10.26 -7.75 -20.56
CA LEU A 1079 -10.24 -8.29 -19.19
C LEU A 1079 -8.80 -8.42 -18.70
N PHE A 1080 -8.55 -7.91 -17.49
CA PHE A 1080 -7.34 -8.16 -16.72
C PHE A 1080 -7.72 -8.84 -15.40
N GLN A 1081 -7.14 -9.99 -15.08
CA GLN A 1081 -7.49 -10.76 -13.89
C GLN A 1081 -6.25 -11.32 -13.18
N GLU A 1082 -6.28 -11.37 -11.85
CA GLU A 1082 -5.33 -12.14 -11.06
C GLU A 1082 -5.88 -13.55 -10.78
N GLN A 1083 -5.19 -14.57 -11.29
CA GLN A 1083 -5.50 -15.99 -11.12
C GLN A 1083 -4.28 -16.68 -10.46
N SER A 1084 -4.45 -17.16 -9.23
CA SER A 1084 -3.44 -17.92 -8.45
C SER A 1084 -2.00 -17.37 -8.50
N GLY A 1085 -1.84 -16.04 -8.39
CA GLY A 1085 -0.55 -15.34 -8.41
C GLY A 1085 -0.17 -14.72 -9.76
N TRP A 1086 -0.79 -15.12 -10.85
CA TRP A 1086 -0.51 -14.67 -12.22
C TRP A 1086 -1.49 -13.58 -12.66
N VAL A 1087 -1.01 -12.54 -13.34
CA VAL A 1087 -1.89 -11.55 -13.97
C VAL A 1087 -2.07 -11.90 -15.44
N VAL A 1088 -3.31 -12.27 -15.78
CA VAL A 1088 -3.72 -12.74 -17.09
C VAL A 1088 -4.55 -11.65 -17.78
N ALA A 1089 -4.26 -11.38 -19.06
CA ALA A 1089 -5.09 -10.52 -19.90
C ALA A 1089 -5.82 -11.34 -20.98
N GLY A 1090 -6.93 -10.83 -21.48
CA GLY A 1090 -7.62 -11.36 -22.65
C GLY A 1090 -8.80 -10.50 -23.08
N ILE A 1091 -9.57 -11.00 -24.04
CA ILE A 1091 -10.83 -10.42 -24.49
C ILE A 1091 -11.98 -11.25 -23.95
N ASP A 1092 -12.90 -10.60 -23.25
CA ASP A 1092 -14.10 -11.21 -22.67
C ASP A 1092 -15.23 -11.30 -23.71
N ASP A 1093 -15.54 -10.18 -24.37
CA ASP A 1093 -16.40 -10.13 -25.56
C ASP A 1093 -15.70 -9.37 -26.70
N PRO A 1094 -15.55 -9.97 -27.90
CA PRO A 1094 -15.03 -9.28 -29.07
C PRO A 1094 -15.94 -8.17 -29.61
N GLY A 1095 -17.24 -8.12 -29.26
CA GLY A 1095 -18.15 -7.02 -29.61
C GLY A 1095 -18.03 -6.52 -31.06
N SER A 1096 -17.78 -5.23 -31.23
CA SER A 1096 -17.55 -4.55 -32.53
C SER A 1096 -16.34 -5.04 -33.33
N LEU A 1097 -15.37 -5.76 -32.75
CA LEU A 1097 -14.22 -6.31 -33.51
C LEU A 1097 -14.63 -7.34 -34.56
N ARG A 1098 -15.84 -7.91 -34.47
CA ARG A 1098 -16.40 -8.82 -35.48
C ARG A 1098 -16.58 -8.17 -36.86
N PHE A 1099 -16.64 -6.84 -36.92
CA PHE A 1099 -16.75 -6.05 -38.15
C PHE A 1099 -15.42 -5.40 -38.58
N ALA A 1100 -14.34 -5.60 -37.83
CA ALA A 1100 -13.04 -5.00 -38.12
C ALA A 1100 -12.36 -5.65 -39.34
N SER A 1101 -11.69 -4.84 -40.16
CA SER A 1101 -10.90 -5.33 -41.29
C SER A 1101 -9.62 -6.04 -40.83
N ALA A 1102 -9.05 -6.91 -41.66
CA ALA A 1102 -7.81 -7.63 -41.33
C ALA A 1102 -6.65 -6.68 -40.95
N ASP A 1103 -6.57 -5.50 -41.58
CA ASP A 1103 -5.59 -4.45 -41.31
C ASP A 1103 -5.79 -3.77 -39.94
N GLN A 1104 -7.06 -3.56 -39.56
CA GLN A 1104 -7.43 -3.09 -38.21
C GLN A 1104 -7.05 -4.14 -37.16
N LEU A 1105 -7.35 -5.40 -37.42
CA LEU A 1105 -7.08 -6.51 -36.52
C LEU A 1105 -5.58 -6.75 -36.29
N ARG A 1106 -4.75 -6.70 -37.35
CA ARG A 1106 -3.28 -6.78 -37.24
C ARG A 1106 -2.70 -5.59 -36.47
N SER A 1107 -3.12 -4.37 -36.78
CA SER A 1107 -2.65 -3.16 -36.07
C SER A 1107 -3.09 -3.14 -34.60
N LEU A 1108 -4.30 -3.63 -34.28
CA LEU A 1108 -4.76 -3.82 -32.89
C LEU A 1108 -3.93 -4.87 -32.15
N GLN A 1109 -3.59 -6.01 -32.77
CA GLN A 1109 -2.72 -7.02 -32.15
C GLN A 1109 -1.34 -6.44 -31.81
N HIS A 1110 -0.73 -5.65 -32.70
CA HIS A 1110 0.51 -4.96 -32.37
C HIS A 1110 0.32 -3.91 -31.26
N ALA A 1111 -0.75 -3.12 -31.28
CA ALA A 1111 -1.05 -2.14 -30.23
C ALA A 1111 -1.23 -2.81 -28.86
N LEU A 1112 -1.96 -3.93 -28.79
CA LEU A 1112 -2.14 -4.73 -27.58
C LEU A 1112 -0.83 -5.36 -27.09
N GLU A 1113 0.08 -5.79 -27.98
CA GLU A 1113 1.41 -6.25 -27.57
C GLU A 1113 2.13 -5.14 -26.78
N GLY A 1114 2.26 -3.94 -27.35
CA GLY A 1114 2.91 -2.82 -26.68
C GLY A 1114 2.21 -2.42 -25.37
N PHE A 1115 0.87 -2.41 -25.37
CA PHE A 1115 0.07 -2.04 -24.21
C PHE A 1115 0.19 -3.07 -23.07
N TYR A 1116 0.07 -4.37 -23.34
CA TYR A 1116 0.22 -5.42 -22.32
C TYR A 1116 1.64 -5.46 -21.73
N ARG A 1117 2.69 -5.11 -22.50
CA ARG A 1117 4.05 -4.89 -21.96
C ARG A 1117 4.07 -3.75 -20.93
N LYS A 1118 3.39 -2.65 -21.21
CA LYS A 1118 3.27 -1.49 -20.30
C LYS A 1118 2.38 -1.79 -19.08
N CYS A 1119 1.34 -2.63 -19.20
CA CYS A 1119 0.57 -3.12 -18.06
C CYS A 1119 1.38 -4.04 -17.11
N GLY A 1120 2.33 -4.78 -17.67
CA GLY A 1120 3.14 -5.78 -16.97
C GLY A 1120 2.44 -7.14 -16.82
N ILE A 1121 1.71 -7.57 -17.85
CA ILE A 1121 0.96 -8.83 -17.90
C ILE A 1121 1.91 -10.04 -17.91
N ASP A 1122 1.52 -11.13 -17.24
CA ASP A 1122 2.28 -12.38 -17.22
C ASP A 1122 1.92 -13.33 -18.36
N MET A 1123 0.62 -13.45 -18.67
CA MET A 1123 0.05 -14.39 -19.66
C MET A 1123 -1.12 -13.74 -20.40
N VAL A 1124 -1.37 -14.16 -21.64
CA VAL A 1124 -2.51 -13.71 -22.46
C VAL A 1124 -3.35 -14.93 -22.86
N ARG A 1125 -4.68 -14.88 -22.66
CA ARG A 1125 -5.58 -16.03 -22.85
C ARG A 1125 -5.57 -16.53 -24.30
N GLU A 1126 -5.55 -15.61 -25.27
CA GLU A 1126 -5.55 -15.89 -26.70
C GLU A 1126 -4.23 -16.53 -27.14
N GLN A 1127 -3.10 -16.04 -26.60
CA GLN A 1127 -1.78 -16.62 -26.85
C GLN A 1127 -1.68 -18.04 -26.27
N LEU A 1128 -2.18 -18.24 -25.05
CA LEU A 1128 -2.21 -19.54 -24.36
C LEU A 1128 -3.08 -20.55 -25.13
N ALA A 1129 -4.26 -20.13 -25.60
CA ALA A 1129 -5.14 -20.93 -26.43
C ALA A 1129 -4.46 -21.26 -27.78
N ALA A 1130 -4.03 -20.25 -28.54
CA ALA A 1130 -3.49 -20.45 -29.87
C ALA A 1130 -2.19 -21.30 -29.91
N MET A 1131 -1.31 -21.14 -28.92
CA MET A 1131 0.02 -21.77 -28.95
C MET A 1131 0.15 -23.07 -28.15
N PHE A 1132 -0.79 -23.37 -27.24
CA PHE A 1132 -0.66 -24.51 -26.34
C PHE A 1132 -1.97 -25.26 -26.07
N VAL A 1133 -3.00 -24.59 -25.53
CA VAL A 1133 -4.23 -25.25 -25.04
C VAL A 1133 -5.21 -25.62 -26.16
N ARG A 1134 -5.16 -24.90 -27.28
CA ARG A 1134 -6.12 -24.99 -28.41
C ARG A 1134 -7.54 -24.67 -27.95
N SER A 1135 -8.51 -25.53 -28.28
CA SER A 1135 -9.93 -25.40 -27.95
C SER A 1135 -10.34 -26.07 -26.63
N HIS A 1136 -9.39 -26.66 -25.90
CA HIS A 1136 -9.70 -27.40 -24.67
C HIS A 1136 -10.02 -26.45 -23.51
N PRO A 1137 -11.08 -26.70 -22.71
CA PRO A 1137 -11.31 -25.99 -21.46
C PRO A 1137 -10.09 -26.06 -20.53
N TYR A 1138 -9.79 -24.96 -19.82
CA TYR A 1138 -8.63 -24.86 -18.94
C TYR A 1138 -8.86 -23.92 -17.75
N ASP A 1139 -8.05 -24.08 -16.71
CA ASP A 1139 -7.99 -23.23 -15.53
C ASP A 1139 -6.53 -22.99 -15.09
N ILE A 1140 -6.26 -21.84 -14.45
CA ILE A 1140 -4.95 -21.47 -13.91
C ILE A 1140 -5.07 -21.46 -12.38
N ASN A 1141 -4.56 -22.52 -11.76
CA ASN A 1141 -4.61 -22.74 -10.32
C ASN A 1141 -3.22 -22.65 -9.67
N SER A 1142 -3.12 -22.95 -8.37
CA SER A 1142 -1.85 -22.90 -7.63
C SER A 1142 -0.84 -23.97 -8.04
N ASP A 1143 -1.29 -25.12 -8.56
CA ASP A 1143 -0.42 -26.21 -9.03
C ASP A 1143 0.11 -25.97 -10.46
N GLY A 1144 -0.59 -25.12 -11.23
CA GLY A 1144 -0.18 -24.63 -12.55
C GLY A 1144 -1.38 -24.35 -13.46
N LEU A 1145 -1.32 -24.93 -14.66
CA LEU A 1145 -2.38 -24.86 -15.66
C LEU A 1145 -3.01 -26.26 -15.76
N VAL A 1146 -4.33 -26.34 -15.56
CA VAL A 1146 -5.12 -27.57 -15.72
C VAL A 1146 -5.89 -27.49 -17.03
N ILE A 1147 -5.90 -28.57 -17.81
CA ILE A 1147 -6.57 -28.66 -19.12
C ILE A 1147 -7.45 -29.93 -19.12
N TRP A 1148 -8.68 -29.79 -19.62
CA TRP A 1148 -9.64 -30.89 -19.72
C TRP A 1148 -9.91 -31.23 -21.19
N PRO A 1149 -9.32 -32.31 -21.75
CA PRO A 1149 -9.26 -32.53 -23.21
C PRO A 1149 -10.59 -32.96 -23.84
N ASN A 1150 -11.54 -33.44 -23.05
CA ASN A 1150 -12.83 -33.95 -23.53
C ASN A 1150 -14.03 -33.04 -23.16
N GLY A 1151 -13.81 -31.97 -22.39
CA GLY A 1151 -14.87 -31.10 -21.87
C GLY A 1151 -15.82 -31.72 -20.83
N ASP A 1152 -15.60 -32.99 -20.47
CA ASP A 1152 -16.35 -33.74 -19.44
C ASP A 1152 -15.84 -33.52 -18.01
N PHE A 1153 -14.74 -32.77 -17.86
CA PHE A 1153 -14.01 -32.48 -16.63
C PHE A 1153 -13.52 -33.71 -15.84
N SER A 1154 -13.61 -34.92 -16.42
CA SER A 1154 -13.27 -36.19 -15.73
C SER A 1154 -11.76 -36.48 -15.69
N ARG A 1155 -11.02 -35.96 -16.69
CA ARG A 1155 -9.56 -36.13 -16.81
C ARG A 1155 -8.85 -34.79 -16.78
N GLU A 1156 -7.99 -34.61 -15.79
CA GLU A 1156 -7.14 -33.42 -15.62
C GLU A 1156 -5.75 -33.65 -16.23
N ILE A 1157 -5.35 -32.77 -17.15
CA ILE A 1157 -3.95 -32.67 -17.62
C ILE A 1157 -3.32 -31.45 -16.94
N VAL A 1158 -2.35 -31.68 -16.07
CA VAL A 1158 -1.70 -30.64 -15.26
C VAL A 1158 -0.34 -30.26 -15.84
N VAL A 1159 -0.11 -28.95 -15.97
CA VAL A 1159 1.10 -28.34 -16.52
C VAL A 1159 1.67 -27.37 -15.49
N SER A 1160 2.75 -27.75 -14.80
CA SER A 1160 3.35 -26.91 -13.76
C SER A 1160 3.96 -25.63 -14.34
N LEU A 1161 3.33 -24.49 -14.04
CA LEU A 1161 3.77 -23.13 -14.41
C LEU A 1161 4.98 -22.63 -13.60
N GLU A 1162 5.59 -23.44 -12.75
CA GLU A 1162 6.87 -23.11 -12.08
C GLU A 1162 8.10 -23.69 -12.80
N ARG A 1163 7.92 -24.76 -13.59
CA ARG A 1163 9.03 -25.44 -14.28
C ARG A 1163 9.66 -24.55 -15.34
N LYS A 1164 10.99 -24.49 -15.33
CA LYS A 1164 11.77 -23.59 -16.20
C LYS A 1164 12.02 -24.20 -17.56
N ARG A 1165 12.09 -23.34 -18.58
CA ARG A 1165 12.36 -23.63 -20.01
C ARG A 1165 11.26 -24.37 -20.76
N GLN A 1166 10.75 -25.49 -20.25
CA GLN A 1166 9.72 -26.29 -20.94
C GLN A 1166 8.49 -26.49 -20.08
N LEU A 1167 7.32 -26.25 -20.69
CA LEU A 1167 6.03 -26.68 -20.18
C LEU A 1167 5.83 -28.13 -20.61
N ARG A 1168 5.55 -29.01 -19.64
CA ARG A 1168 5.34 -30.45 -19.88
C ARG A 1168 3.99 -30.85 -19.29
N PRO A 1169 3.00 -31.18 -20.13
CA PRO A 1169 1.71 -31.70 -19.66
C PRO A 1169 1.87 -33.11 -19.08
N LEU A 1170 1.13 -33.40 -18.01
CA LEU A 1170 1.09 -34.68 -17.32
C LEU A 1170 -0.37 -35.03 -16.98
N PRO A 1171 -0.87 -36.25 -17.22
CA PRO A 1171 -0.16 -37.41 -17.80
C PRO A 1171 0.24 -37.21 -19.27
N ALA A 1172 1.41 -37.73 -19.65
CA ALA A 1172 1.98 -37.52 -20.98
C ALA A 1172 1.24 -38.30 -22.10
N THR A 1173 0.63 -39.45 -21.75
CA THR A 1173 -0.20 -40.26 -22.64
C THR A 1173 -1.44 -39.51 -23.10
N ASP A 1174 -2.19 -38.98 -22.14
CA ASP A 1174 -3.46 -38.30 -22.34
C ASP A 1174 -3.22 -36.93 -23.01
N ALA A 1175 -2.12 -36.27 -22.66
CA ALA A 1175 -1.64 -35.08 -23.37
C ALA A 1175 -1.32 -35.33 -24.85
N ALA A 1176 -0.63 -36.43 -25.17
CA ALA A 1176 -0.33 -36.78 -26.56
C ALA A 1176 -1.62 -37.07 -27.35
N GLN A 1177 -2.59 -37.78 -26.76
CA GLN A 1177 -3.91 -38.03 -27.35
C GLN A 1177 -4.69 -36.72 -27.56
N ALA A 1178 -4.61 -35.77 -26.64
CA ALA A 1178 -5.22 -34.44 -26.72
C ALA A 1178 -4.51 -33.47 -27.70
N GLY A 1179 -3.39 -33.88 -28.30
CA GLY A 1179 -2.57 -33.03 -29.18
C GLY A 1179 -1.72 -31.97 -28.45
N LEU A 1180 -1.53 -32.12 -27.14
CA LEU A 1180 -0.76 -31.23 -26.27
C LEU A 1180 0.71 -31.68 -26.20
N VAL A 1181 1.59 -30.96 -26.92
CA VAL A 1181 3.03 -31.26 -27.01
C VAL A 1181 3.82 -30.42 -26.01
N ALA A 1182 4.95 -30.93 -25.51
CA ALA A 1182 5.84 -30.16 -24.64
C ALA A 1182 6.44 -28.94 -25.37
N THR A 1183 6.08 -27.73 -24.92
CA THR A 1183 6.38 -26.47 -25.60
C THR A 1183 7.38 -25.62 -24.77
N GLU A 1184 8.15 -24.78 -25.45
CA GLU A 1184 9.01 -23.81 -24.76
C GLU A 1184 8.18 -22.77 -24.00
N ARG A 1185 8.54 -22.56 -22.73
CA ARG A 1185 7.83 -21.67 -21.80
C ARG A 1185 7.70 -20.24 -22.33
N GLN A 1186 8.72 -19.73 -23.02
CA GLN A 1186 8.74 -18.37 -23.59
C GLN A 1186 7.71 -18.13 -24.70
N VAL A 1187 7.14 -19.19 -25.29
CA VAL A 1187 6.09 -19.12 -26.32
C VAL A 1187 4.70 -18.93 -25.69
N VAL A 1188 4.55 -19.29 -24.41
CA VAL A 1188 3.27 -19.26 -23.67
C VAL A 1188 3.25 -18.16 -22.60
N MET A 1189 4.36 -17.99 -21.86
CA MET A 1189 4.51 -16.92 -20.88
C MET A 1189 4.80 -15.61 -21.58
N PHE A 1190 3.82 -14.70 -21.64
CA PHE A 1190 3.99 -13.39 -22.24
C PHE A 1190 5.16 -12.65 -21.59
N ASN A 1191 5.28 -12.61 -20.25
CA ASN A 1191 6.37 -11.88 -19.57
C ASN A 1191 7.81 -12.39 -19.86
N GLU A 1192 8.01 -13.59 -20.41
CA GLU A 1192 9.34 -14.11 -20.75
C GLU A 1192 9.81 -13.71 -22.15
N SER A 1193 8.88 -13.51 -23.09
CA SER A 1193 9.18 -12.89 -24.38
C SER A 1193 9.42 -11.38 -24.21
N SER A 1194 10.16 -10.74 -25.12
CA SER A 1194 10.52 -9.32 -24.98
C SER A 1194 10.46 -8.54 -26.28
N THR A 1195 9.60 -7.53 -26.32
CA THR A 1195 9.52 -6.55 -27.42
C THR A 1195 10.66 -5.54 -27.29
N ILE A 1196 11.50 -5.44 -28.33
CA ILE A 1196 12.62 -4.51 -28.43
C ILE A 1196 12.09 -3.15 -28.90
N TRP A 1197 12.63 -2.05 -28.38
CA TRP A 1197 12.14 -0.70 -28.68
C TRP A 1197 12.35 -0.26 -30.14
N SER A 1198 13.45 -0.65 -30.78
CA SER A 1198 13.68 -0.39 -32.22
C SER A 1198 12.59 -1.02 -33.08
N ASP A 1199 12.34 -2.31 -32.83
CA ASP A 1199 11.40 -3.13 -33.57
C ASP A 1199 9.96 -2.64 -33.32
N TRP A 1200 9.71 -2.09 -32.12
CA TRP A 1200 8.45 -1.42 -31.80
C TRP A 1200 8.23 -0.16 -32.64
N ILE A 1201 9.22 0.74 -32.73
CA ILE A 1201 9.12 1.93 -33.59
C ILE A 1201 8.88 1.53 -35.04
N GLN A 1202 9.71 0.63 -35.57
CA GLN A 1202 9.71 0.26 -36.99
C GLN A 1202 8.36 -0.29 -37.47
N ARG A 1203 7.57 -0.95 -36.60
CA ARG A 1203 6.21 -1.41 -36.92
C ARG A 1203 5.23 -0.26 -37.17
N TRP A 1204 5.44 0.89 -36.55
CA TRP A 1204 4.55 2.05 -36.65
C TRP A 1204 5.06 3.12 -37.62
N GLU A 1205 6.19 2.87 -38.30
CA GLU A 1205 6.65 3.70 -39.41
C GLU A 1205 5.82 3.42 -40.68
N PRO A 1206 5.50 4.45 -41.48
CA PRO A 1206 4.76 4.25 -42.73
C PRO A 1206 5.61 3.47 -43.74
N SER A 1207 5.02 2.43 -44.33
CA SER A 1207 5.64 1.67 -45.41
C SER A 1207 5.56 2.40 -46.76
N VAL A 1208 6.15 1.81 -47.80
CA VAL A 1208 6.03 2.27 -49.20
C VAL A 1208 4.56 2.38 -49.67
N GLN A 1209 3.65 1.63 -49.04
CA GLN A 1209 2.20 1.66 -49.33
C GLN A 1209 1.45 2.73 -48.51
N GLY A 1210 2.14 3.58 -47.75
CA GLY A 1210 1.55 4.62 -46.89
C GLY A 1210 0.95 4.11 -45.57
N LEU A 1211 0.58 2.82 -45.49
CA LEU A 1211 0.14 2.18 -44.25
C LEU A 1211 1.34 1.79 -43.36
N PRO A 1212 1.21 1.86 -42.02
CA PRO A 1212 2.22 1.33 -41.10
C PRO A 1212 2.46 -0.18 -41.31
N THR A 1213 3.68 -0.65 -41.08
CA THR A 1213 4.02 -2.08 -41.13
C THR A 1213 3.18 -2.94 -40.18
N ALA A 1214 2.70 -2.39 -39.07
CA ALA A 1214 1.74 -3.01 -38.14
C ALA A 1214 0.38 -3.34 -38.78
N CYS A 1215 -0.02 -2.65 -39.84
CA CYS A 1215 -1.23 -2.98 -40.60
C CYS A 1215 -0.98 -4.12 -41.59
N LEU A 1216 0.26 -4.31 -42.05
CA LEU A 1216 0.61 -5.21 -43.15
C LEU A 1216 1.19 -6.55 -42.68
N GLN A 1217 2.03 -6.55 -41.65
CA GLN A 1217 2.71 -7.75 -41.18
C GLN A 1217 1.84 -8.55 -40.21
N PRO A 1218 1.79 -9.90 -40.31
CA PRO A 1218 1.17 -10.73 -39.29
C PRO A 1218 2.00 -10.67 -38.00
N PRO A 1219 1.37 -10.53 -36.82
CA PRO A 1219 2.10 -10.46 -35.56
C PRO A 1219 2.67 -11.82 -35.16
N GLN A 1220 3.83 -11.79 -34.52
CA GLN A 1220 4.53 -12.98 -34.03
C GLN A 1220 3.81 -13.69 -32.87
N MET A 1221 2.92 -12.97 -32.16
CA MET A 1221 2.09 -13.50 -31.08
C MET A 1221 0.62 -13.25 -31.43
N ARG A 1222 -0.21 -14.30 -31.37
CA ARG A 1222 -1.66 -14.17 -31.51
C ARG A 1222 -2.25 -13.65 -30.20
N LEU A 1223 -2.74 -12.41 -30.24
CA LEU A 1223 -3.36 -11.72 -29.09
C LEU A 1223 -4.87 -11.44 -29.30
N LEU A 1224 -5.44 -11.91 -30.41
CA LEU A 1224 -6.90 -11.98 -30.63
C LEU A 1224 -7.22 -13.40 -31.10
N ASN A 1225 -8.28 -14.00 -30.55
CA ASN A 1225 -8.90 -15.20 -31.12
C ASN A 1225 -9.98 -14.76 -32.11
N LEU A 1226 -9.68 -14.90 -33.39
CA LEU A 1226 -10.64 -14.71 -34.48
C LEU A 1226 -10.70 -16.01 -35.30
N PRO A 1227 -11.84 -16.31 -35.95
CA PRO A 1227 -11.90 -17.43 -36.87
C PRO A 1227 -10.74 -17.28 -37.87
N ALA A 1228 -9.96 -18.34 -38.03
CA ALA A 1228 -8.93 -18.36 -39.06
C ALA A 1228 -9.58 -18.09 -40.42
N ASP A 1229 -8.87 -17.42 -41.32
CA ASP A 1229 -9.30 -17.26 -42.71
C ASP A 1229 -9.80 -18.60 -43.24
N THR A 1230 -11.12 -18.71 -43.42
CA THR A 1230 -11.70 -19.71 -44.31
C THR A 1230 -11.32 -19.25 -45.71
N GLY A 1231 -10.12 -19.64 -46.13
CA GLY A 1231 -9.54 -19.19 -47.39
C GLY A 1231 -10.49 -19.48 -48.53
N SER A 1232 -10.77 -18.44 -49.32
CA SER A 1232 -11.20 -18.55 -50.70
C SER A 1232 -10.01 -18.95 -51.57
#